data_AF-Q13574-F1
#
_entry.id   AF-Q13574-F1
#
_cell.length_a   1.000
_cell.length_b   1.000
_cell.length_c   1.000
_cell.angle_alpha   90.00
_cell.angle_beta   90.00
_cell.angle_gamma   90.00
#
_symmetry.space_group_name_H-M   'P 1'
#
loop_
_entity.id
_entity.type
_entity.pdbx_description
1 polymer ?
#
loop_
_entity_poly.entity_id
_entity_poly.type
_entity_poly.pdbx_seq_one_letter_code
_entity_poly.pdbx_strand_id
1 'polypeptide(L)'
;MEPRDGSPEARSSDSESASASSSGSERDAGPEPDKAPRRLNKRRFPGLRLFGHRKAITKSGLQHLAPPPPTPGAPCSESERQIRSTVDWSESATYGEHIWFETNVSGDFCYVGEQYCVARMLKSVSRRKCAACKIVVHTPCIEQLEKINFRCKPSFRESGSRNVREPTFVRHHWVHRRRQDGKCRHCGKGFQQKFTFHSKEIVAISCSWCKQAYHSKVSCFMLQQIEEPCSLGVHAAVVIPPTWILRARRPQNTLKASKKKKRASFKRKSSKKGPEEGRWRPFIIRPTPSPLMKPLLVFVNPKSGGNQGAKIIQSFLWYLNPRQVFDLSQGGPKEALEMYRKVHNLRILACGGDGTVGWILSTLDQLRLKPPPPVAILPLGTGNDLARTLNWGGGYTDEPVSKILSHVEEGNVVQLDRWDLHAEPNPEAGPEDRDEGATDRLPLDVFNNYFSLGFDAHVTLEFHESREANPEKFNSRFRNKMFYAGTAFSDFLMGSSKDLAKHIRVVCDGMDLTPKIQDLKPQCVVFLNIPRYCAGTMPWGHPGEHHDFEPQRHDDGYLEVIGFTMTSLAALQVGGHGERLTQCREVVLTTSKAIPVQVDGEPCKLAASRIRIALRNQATMVQKAKRRSAAPLHSDQQPVPEQLRIQVSRVSMHDYEALHYDKEQLKEASVPLGTVVVPGDSDLELCRAHIERLQQEPDGAGAKSPTCQKLSPKWCFLDATTASRFYRIDRAQEHLNYVTEIAQDEIYILDPELLGASARPDLPTPTSPLPTSPCSPTPRSLQGDAAPPQGEELIEAAKRNDFCKLQELHRAGGDLMHRDEQSRTLLHHAVSTGSKDVVRYLLDHAPPEILDAVEENGETCLHQAAALGQRTICHYIVEAGASLMKTDQQGDTPRQRAEKAQDTELAAYLENRQHYQMIQREDQETAV
;
A
#
# COMPACT_ATOMS: atom_id res chain seq x y z
N MET A 1 -2.67 36.64 69.16
CA MET A 1 -3.13 37.96 69.61
C MET A 1 -3.09 38.92 68.43
N GLU A 2 -3.89 39.97 68.58
CA GLU A 2 -4.07 41.22 67.84
C GLU A 2 -2.79 42.01 67.42
N PRO A 3 -2.89 43.10 66.63
CA PRO A 3 -3.35 43.11 65.22
C PRO A 3 -2.53 44.13 64.38
N ARG A 4 -3.16 44.75 63.36
CA ARG A 4 -2.78 45.96 62.61
C ARG A 4 -1.73 45.80 61.51
N ASP A 5 -1.78 46.54 60.40
CA ASP A 5 -2.80 47.21 59.57
C ASP A 5 -1.94 48.11 58.65
N GLY A 6 -2.29 48.26 57.37
CA GLY A 6 -1.44 48.98 56.42
C GLY A 6 -1.89 48.83 54.97
N SER A 7 -3.06 49.39 54.67
CA SER A 7 -3.71 49.35 53.35
C SER A 7 -3.14 50.41 52.37
N PRO A 8 -3.48 50.32 51.06
CA PRO A 8 -2.82 51.04 49.96
C PRO A 8 -3.59 52.29 49.49
N GLU A 9 -3.06 52.98 48.48
CA GLU A 9 -3.69 53.85 47.43
C GLU A 9 -2.58 54.75 46.82
N ALA A 10 -2.63 55.37 45.63
CA ALA A 10 -3.41 55.22 44.38
C ALA A 10 -2.77 56.13 43.29
N ARG A 11 -3.37 56.18 42.09
CA ARG A 11 -3.10 57.09 40.94
C ARG A 11 -1.88 56.68 40.09
N SER A 12 -1.96 56.39 38.78
CA SER A 12 -2.68 56.96 37.62
C SER A 12 -2.12 58.30 37.13
N SER A 13 -1.47 58.30 35.96
CA SER A 13 -1.75 59.18 34.79
C SER A 13 -0.74 58.90 33.66
N ASP A 14 -1.20 59.04 32.42
CA ASP A 14 -0.46 58.81 31.19
C ASP A 14 0.51 59.97 30.84
N SER A 15 1.47 59.73 29.93
CA SER A 15 2.14 60.77 29.12
C SER A 15 2.75 60.15 27.86
N GLU A 16 2.48 60.76 26.71
CA GLU A 16 2.93 60.34 25.37
C GLU A 16 4.23 61.06 24.94
N SER A 17 4.71 60.74 23.73
CA SER A 17 5.49 61.62 22.83
C SER A 17 6.97 61.93 23.19
N ALA A 18 7.85 62.35 22.27
CA ALA A 18 7.99 62.06 20.82
C ALA A 18 9.41 62.50 20.35
N SER A 19 9.84 61.96 19.21
CA SER A 19 10.75 62.55 18.18
C SER A 19 11.80 63.63 18.52
N ALA A 20 13.05 63.39 18.07
CA ALA A 20 13.99 64.44 17.63
C ALA A 20 14.94 63.91 16.52
N SER A 21 15.55 64.80 15.73
CA SER A 21 16.02 64.53 14.37
C SER A 21 17.22 65.40 13.92
N SER A 22 18.09 64.85 13.06
CA SER A 22 19.01 65.56 12.13
C SER A 22 19.78 64.52 11.29
N SER A 23 20.28 64.69 10.05
CA SER A 23 20.08 65.56 8.87
C SER A 23 21.46 65.81 8.23
N GLY A 24 21.66 65.41 6.97
CA GLY A 24 22.89 65.64 6.19
C GLY A 24 22.79 65.03 4.79
N SER A 25 23.25 65.73 3.75
CA SER A 25 22.85 65.50 2.34
C SER A 25 23.95 65.88 1.35
N GLU A 26 23.99 65.26 0.15
CA GLU A 26 24.12 65.92 -1.19
C GLU A 26 24.26 64.91 -2.38
N ARG A 27 23.37 65.05 -3.38
CA ARG A 27 23.51 65.31 -4.86
C ARG A 27 24.62 64.57 -5.67
N ASP A 28 24.46 64.22 -6.96
CA ASP A 28 23.82 64.93 -8.10
C ASP A 28 23.37 64.02 -9.31
N ALA A 29 22.82 64.62 -10.40
CA ALA A 29 22.07 64.09 -11.57
C ALA A 29 22.79 63.09 -12.56
N GLY A 30 22.21 62.53 -13.66
CA GLY A 30 21.06 62.90 -14.54
C GLY A 30 20.49 61.79 -15.49
N PRO A 31 19.82 62.08 -16.66
CA PRO A 31 18.59 61.31 -17.04
C PRO A 31 18.34 60.80 -18.50
N GLU A 32 17.49 59.74 -18.63
CA GLU A 32 16.36 59.45 -19.61
C GLU A 32 16.59 59.40 -21.17
N PRO A 33 15.62 58.95 -22.03
CA PRO A 33 14.80 57.71 -22.04
C PRO A 33 14.52 57.09 -23.46
N ASP A 34 13.90 55.87 -23.56
CA ASP A 34 12.70 55.64 -24.44
C ASP A 34 11.95 54.28 -24.32
N LYS A 35 10.62 54.35 -24.52
CA LYS A 35 9.57 53.36 -24.93
C LYS A 35 9.54 51.86 -24.51
N ALA A 36 8.39 51.47 -23.94
CA ALA A 36 7.85 50.08 -23.84
C ALA A 36 6.65 49.88 -24.81
N PRO A 37 6.03 48.67 -24.97
CA PRO A 37 4.93 48.29 -24.05
C PRO A 37 4.60 46.76 -23.81
N ARG A 38 4.11 46.49 -22.59
CA ARG A 38 2.99 45.58 -22.19
C ARG A 38 3.11 44.02 -22.11
N ARG A 39 3.17 43.58 -20.83
CA ARG A 39 2.27 42.60 -20.13
C ARG A 39 2.38 41.08 -20.38
N LEU A 40 2.84 40.36 -19.35
CA LEU A 40 1.94 39.55 -18.48
C LEU A 40 2.52 39.34 -17.06
N ASN A 41 1.65 39.25 -16.04
CA ASN A 41 2.04 39.12 -14.63
C ASN A 41 2.39 37.67 -14.22
N LYS A 42 3.50 37.48 -13.48
CA LYS A 42 3.63 36.39 -12.49
C LYS A 42 4.15 36.96 -11.16
N ARG A 43 3.34 36.81 -10.10
CA ARG A 43 3.68 37.29 -8.74
C ARG A 43 4.73 36.38 -8.10
N ARG A 44 5.86 36.95 -7.67
CA ARG A 44 6.69 36.36 -6.60
C ARG A 44 5.90 36.41 -5.28
N PHE A 45 5.86 35.30 -4.54
CA PHE A 45 5.48 35.28 -3.13
C PHE A 45 6.68 34.80 -2.29
N PRO A 46 7.22 35.61 -1.37
CA PRO A 46 8.26 35.18 -0.45
C PRO A 46 7.63 34.35 0.68
N GLY A 47 8.13 33.13 0.91
CA GLY A 47 7.48 32.16 1.81
C GLY A 47 8.40 31.09 2.39
N LEU A 48 9.69 31.37 2.58
CA LEU A 48 10.60 30.44 3.27
C LEU A 48 10.25 30.34 4.76
N ARG A 49 9.67 29.21 5.19
CA ARG A 49 9.83 28.58 6.52
C ARG A 49 9.16 27.19 6.58
N LEU A 50 9.91 26.17 7.02
CA LEU A 50 9.52 24.80 7.41
C LEU A 50 8.68 23.98 6.41
N PHE A 51 9.33 23.27 5.48
CA PHE A 51 8.72 22.18 4.69
C PHE A 51 9.66 20.97 4.49
N GLY A 52 9.97 20.27 5.58
CA GLY A 52 10.18 18.82 5.57
C GLY A 52 8.90 18.11 6.04
N HIS A 53 8.73 16.82 5.74
CA HIS A 53 7.63 15.96 6.22
C HIS A 53 6.20 16.22 5.68
N ARG A 54 6.01 16.67 4.42
CA ARG A 54 4.67 16.95 3.87
C ARG A 54 4.24 16.21 2.58
N LYS A 55 5.02 15.23 2.08
CA LYS A 55 4.75 14.54 0.79
C LYS A 55 4.31 13.06 0.84
N ALA A 56 4.29 12.39 2.00
CA ALA A 56 3.63 11.07 2.14
C ALA A 56 2.11 11.07 1.82
N ILE A 57 1.54 12.28 1.63
CA ILE A 57 0.21 12.56 1.11
C ILE A 57 0.43 13.50 -0.09
N THR A 58 0.35 12.99 -1.32
CA THR A 58 0.44 13.82 -2.52
C THR A 58 -0.60 14.93 -2.50
N LYS A 59 -0.18 16.17 -2.83
CA LYS A 59 -1.01 17.37 -2.88
C LYS A 59 -1.89 17.38 -4.14
N SER A 60 -2.95 16.58 -4.13
CA SER A 60 -4.02 16.63 -5.12
C SER A 60 -5.08 17.68 -4.72
N GLY A 61 -5.02 18.88 -5.31
CA GLY A 61 -6.15 19.77 -5.63
C GLY A 61 -7.22 20.17 -4.58
N LEU A 62 -7.15 19.78 -3.31
CA LEU A 62 -8.23 19.97 -2.32
C LEU A 62 -8.31 21.40 -1.77
N GLN A 63 -8.73 22.35 -2.61
CA GLN A 63 -9.27 23.65 -2.19
C GLN A 63 -10.77 23.83 -2.50
N HIS A 64 -11.48 22.78 -2.95
CA HIS A 64 -12.87 22.92 -3.42
C HIS A 64 -13.92 21.93 -2.87
N LEU A 65 -13.57 21.02 -1.96
CA LEU A 65 -14.51 20.02 -1.39
C LEU A 65 -14.39 19.79 0.14
N ALA A 66 -13.68 20.65 0.86
CA ALA A 66 -13.76 20.69 2.33
C ALA A 66 -14.76 21.78 2.73
N PRO A 67 -15.80 21.49 3.56
CA PRO A 67 -16.65 22.56 4.09
C PRO A 67 -15.79 23.50 4.95
N PRO A 68 -15.96 24.83 4.83
CA PRO A 68 -15.21 25.77 5.66
C PRO A 68 -15.57 25.58 7.14
N PRO A 69 -14.65 25.91 8.08
CA PRO A 69 -15.01 25.96 9.49
C PRO A 69 -16.17 26.95 9.68
N PRO A 70 -17.20 26.62 10.47
CA PRO A 70 -18.38 27.47 10.59
C PRO A 70 -17.98 28.84 11.17
N THR A 71 -18.28 29.90 10.41
CA THR A 71 -18.15 31.28 10.87
C THR A 71 -19.05 31.51 12.09
N PRO A 72 -18.54 32.10 13.18
CA PRO A 72 -19.34 32.35 14.36
C PRO A 72 -20.32 33.50 14.09
N GLY A 73 -21.56 33.19 13.69
CA GLY A 73 -22.62 34.20 13.53
C GLY A 73 -23.84 33.88 12.67
N ALA A 74 -23.91 32.75 11.96
CA ALA A 74 -25.09 32.42 11.13
C ALA A 74 -26.16 31.62 11.92
N PRO A 75 -27.47 31.95 11.79
CA PRO A 75 -28.55 31.29 12.53
C PRO A 75 -28.91 29.88 11.97
N CYS A 76 -29.36 29.01 12.87
CA CYS A 76 -29.70 27.59 12.62
C CYS A 76 -30.56 27.31 11.39
N SER A 77 -30.11 26.33 10.59
CA SER A 77 -30.99 25.30 10.00
C SER A 77 -30.83 23.99 10.79
N GLU A 78 -31.86 23.14 10.79
CA GLU A 78 -31.98 22.04 11.76
C GLU A 78 -30.97 20.89 11.58
N SER A 79 -30.00 20.83 12.50
CA SER A 79 -29.51 19.62 13.19
C SER A 79 -29.20 18.31 12.42
N GLU A 80 -28.64 18.35 11.20
CA GLU A 80 -27.93 17.17 10.68
C GLU A 80 -26.71 16.85 11.57
N ARG A 81 -26.82 15.87 12.46
CA ARG A 81 -25.66 15.33 13.20
C ARG A 81 -24.68 14.71 12.22
N GLN A 82 -23.57 15.40 11.99
CA GLN A 82 -22.53 15.02 11.03
C GLN A 82 -22.08 13.56 11.22
N ILE A 83 -22.41 12.69 10.26
CA ILE A 83 -22.19 11.24 10.37
C ILE A 83 -20.69 10.93 10.22
N ARG A 84 -20.04 10.59 11.34
CA ARG A 84 -18.58 10.37 11.42
C ARG A 84 -18.13 9.03 10.83
N SER A 85 -17.08 9.10 10.01
CA SER A 85 -16.29 7.95 9.50
C SER A 85 -14.96 7.75 10.26
N THR A 86 -14.63 8.65 11.18
CA THR A 86 -13.38 8.65 11.98
C THR A 86 -13.69 8.63 13.48
N VAL A 87 -12.67 8.34 14.29
CA VAL A 87 -12.78 8.29 15.76
C VAL A 87 -12.62 9.68 16.37
N ASP A 88 -13.62 10.14 17.13
CA ASP A 88 -13.55 11.43 17.81
C ASP A 88 -12.65 11.38 19.06
N TRP A 89 -11.69 12.30 19.14
CA TRP A 89 -10.76 12.49 20.26
C TRP A 89 -11.03 13.78 21.08
N SER A 90 -12.07 14.53 20.74
CA SER A 90 -12.49 15.76 21.41
C SER A 90 -13.26 15.52 22.72
N GLU A 91 -13.60 16.61 23.41
CA GLU A 91 -14.54 16.59 24.55
C GLU A 91 -15.94 16.06 24.17
N SER A 92 -16.32 16.17 22.88
CA SER A 92 -17.67 15.86 22.37
C SER A 92 -17.91 14.39 22.00
N ALA A 93 -16.90 13.53 22.12
CA ALA A 93 -17.00 12.11 21.75
C ALA A 93 -18.17 11.43 22.47
N THR A 94 -18.82 10.43 21.87
CA THR A 94 -19.97 9.75 22.50
C THR A 94 -19.62 8.33 22.95
N TYR A 95 -20.17 7.90 24.10
CA TYR A 95 -19.91 6.55 24.62
C TYR A 95 -20.67 5.51 23.79
N GLY A 96 -19.94 4.63 23.10
CA GLY A 96 -20.50 3.65 22.18
C GLY A 96 -20.88 4.23 20.81
N GLU A 97 -20.17 5.26 20.35
CA GLU A 97 -20.31 5.84 19.00
C GLU A 97 -20.09 4.80 17.89
N HIS A 98 -20.92 4.84 16.85
CA HIS A 98 -20.73 4.04 15.63
C HIS A 98 -19.84 4.80 14.63
N ILE A 99 -18.98 4.08 13.90
CA ILE A 99 -18.05 4.66 12.93
C ILE A 99 -18.49 4.20 11.55
N TRP A 100 -19.05 5.11 10.77
CA TRP A 100 -19.85 4.78 9.59
C TRP A 100 -19.08 4.96 8.28
N PHE A 101 -19.11 3.92 7.45
CA PHE A 101 -18.65 3.95 6.06
C PHE A 101 -19.82 3.68 5.13
N GLU A 102 -19.84 4.32 3.96
CA GLU A 102 -20.85 4.05 2.93
C GLU A 102 -20.72 2.63 2.38
N THR A 103 -21.83 2.00 2.01
CA THR A 103 -21.81 0.61 1.55
C THR A 103 -22.90 0.33 0.50
N ASN A 104 -22.49 -0.32 -0.59
CA ASN A 104 -23.38 -0.72 -1.69
C ASN A 104 -23.85 -2.18 -1.58
N VAL A 105 -23.62 -2.85 -0.44
CA VAL A 105 -23.87 -4.30 -0.27
C VAL A 105 -25.36 -4.62 -0.42
N SER A 106 -25.70 -5.09 -1.63
CA SER A 106 -27.00 -5.58 -2.06
C SER A 106 -27.30 -6.94 -1.41
N GLY A 107 -27.84 -6.89 -0.18
CA GLY A 107 -28.21 -8.08 0.58
C GLY A 107 -28.13 -7.91 2.10
N ASP A 108 -27.40 -6.90 2.57
CA ASP A 108 -27.39 -6.54 3.99
C ASP A 108 -28.68 -5.77 4.35
N PHE A 109 -29.47 -6.35 5.24
CA PHE A 109 -30.70 -5.74 5.75
C PHE A 109 -30.41 -4.64 6.77
N CYS A 110 -31.29 -3.64 6.84
CA CYS A 110 -31.22 -2.58 7.86
C CYS A 110 -31.38 -3.17 9.27
N TYR A 111 -30.39 -2.95 10.14
CA TYR A 111 -30.29 -3.57 11.47
C TYR A 111 -31.48 -3.25 12.39
N VAL A 112 -32.09 -2.07 12.25
CA VAL A 112 -33.28 -1.67 13.03
C VAL A 112 -34.51 -2.56 12.75
N GLY A 113 -34.48 -3.42 11.73
CA GLY A 113 -35.59 -4.30 11.38
C GLY A 113 -36.73 -3.58 10.66
N GLU A 114 -37.68 -4.36 10.14
CA GLU A 114 -38.71 -3.83 9.23
C GLU A 114 -39.74 -2.94 9.95
N GLN A 115 -39.96 -3.16 11.25
CA GLN A 115 -40.90 -2.38 12.06
C GLN A 115 -40.42 -0.93 12.27
N TYR A 116 -39.11 -0.72 12.38
CA TYR A 116 -38.51 0.59 12.68
C TYR A 116 -37.78 1.21 11.48
N CYS A 117 -37.66 0.52 10.35
CA CYS A 117 -36.97 1.03 9.17
C CYS A 117 -37.81 2.09 8.44
N VAL A 118 -37.50 3.37 8.67
CA VAL A 118 -38.15 4.51 7.98
C VAL A 118 -37.97 4.47 6.45
N ALA A 119 -36.88 3.88 5.97
CA ALA A 119 -36.59 3.71 4.54
C ALA A 119 -37.31 2.52 3.87
N ARG A 120 -38.22 1.81 4.55
CA ARG A 120 -38.82 0.56 4.05
C ARG A 120 -39.57 0.70 2.71
N MET A 121 -40.16 1.87 2.44
CA MET A 121 -40.91 2.15 1.21
C MET A 121 -40.10 2.89 0.15
N LEU A 122 -38.85 3.28 0.45
CA LEU A 122 -38.00 4.04 -0.45
C LEU A 122 -37.08 3.10 -1.22
N LYS A 123 -37.17 3.12 -2.55
CA LYS A 123 -36.19 2.45 -3.43
C LYS A 123 -34.85 3.19 -3.34
N SER A 124 -33.74 2.44 -3.50
CA SER A 124 -32.37 2.96 -3.64
C SER A 124 -31.88 3.96 -2.57
N VAL A 125 -32.21 3.77 -1.28
CA VAL A 125 -31.65 4.58 -0.18
C VAL A 125 -30.21 4.17 0.14
N SER A 126 -29.32 5.15 0.33
CA SER A 126 -27.93 4.92 0.73
C SER A 126 -27.83 4.18 2.06
N ARG A 127 -26.88 3.25 2.15
CA ARG A 127 -26.62 2.43 3.34
C ARG A 127 -25.25 2.77 3.91
N ARG A 128 -25.14 2.65 5.23
CA ARG A 128 -23.87 2.77 5.96
C ARG A 128 -23.61 1.53 6.81
N LYS A 129 -22.35 1.10 6.84
CA LYS A 129 -21.83 -0.03 7.62
C LYS A 129 -20.97 0.52 8.76
N CYS A 130 -21.22 0.06 9.99
CA CYS A 130 -20.39 0.44 11.12
C CYS A 130 -19.10 -0.42 11.09
N ALA A 131 -17.93 0.20 10.92
CA ALA A 131 -16.66 -0.55 10.84
C ALA A 131 -16.36 -1.35 12.12
N ALA A 132 -16.78 -0.83 13.28
CA ALA A 132 -16.44 -1.36 14.60
C ALA A 132 -17.33 -2.55 15.06
N CYS A 133 -18.60 -2.64 14.65
CA CYS A 133 -19.50 -3.76 15.00
C CYS A 133 -20.14 -4.48 13.79
N LYS A 134 -19.88 -4.00 12.57
CA LYS A 134 -20.37 -4.53 11.28
C LYS A 134 -21.91 -4.59 11.12
N ILE A 135 -22.68 -3.78 11.86
CA ILE A 135 -24.09 -3.56 11.51
C ILE A 135 -24.21 -2.72 10.24
N VAL A 136 -25.31 -2.88 9.50
CA VAL A 136 -25.66 -2.04 8.35
C VAL A 136 -27.02 -1.39 8.59
N VAL A 137 -27.15 -0.11 8.28
CA VAL A 137 -28.42 0.62 8.30
C VAL A 137 -28.54 1.53 7.08
N HIS A 138 -29.76 1.86 6.68
CA HIS A 138 -29.98 3.00 5.80
C HIS A 138 -29.57 4.30 6.51
N THR A 139 -29.03 5.27 5.78
CA THR A 139 -28.64 6.59 6.32
C THR A 139 -29.72 7.24 7.22
N PRO A 140 -31.01 7.36 6.81
CA PRO A 140 -32.06 7.91 7.68
C PRO A 140 -32.47 6.99 8.85
N CYS A 141 -32.04 5.73 8.88
CA CYS A 141 -32.28 4.82 10.00
C CYS A 141 -31.23 4.94 11.12
N ILE A 142 -30.20 5.80 10.97
CA ILE A 142 -29.17 6.00 12.01
C ILE A 142 -29.80 6.59 13.29
N GLU A 143 -30.67 7.60 13.17
CA GLU A 143 -31.40 8.18 14.31
C GLU A 143 -32.26 7.14 15.04
N GLN A 144 -32.80 6.18 14.30
CA GLN A 144 -33.62 5.12 14.88
C GLN A 144 -32.81 4.16 15.76
N LEU A 145 -31.49 4.00 15.50
CA LEU A 145 -30.60 3.26 16.41
C LEU A 145 -30.50 3.94 17.78
N GLU A 146 -30.53 5.28 17.84
CA GLU A 146 -30.53 6.02 19.10
C GLU A 146 -31.84 5.80 19.87
N LYS A 147 -32.98 5.80 19.17
CA LYS A 147 -34.30 5.57 19.78
C LYS A 147 -34.45 4.18 20.38
N ILE A 148 -33.79 3.15 19.81
CA ILE A 148 -33.69 1.80 20.40
C ILE A 148 -32.46 1.62 21.31
N ASN A 149 -31.71 2.70 21.59
CA ASN A 149 -30.48 2.74 22.40
C ASN A 149 -29.41 1.70 22.00
N PHE A 150 -29.32 1.35 20.70
CA PHE A 150 -28.31 0.40 20.21
C PHE A 150 -26.97 1.09 19.95
N ARG A 151 -26.13 1.12 20.98
CA ARG A 151 -24.76 1.66 20.94
C ARG A 151 -23.76 0.63 20.42
N CYS A 152 -22.64 1.09 19.89
CA CYS A 152 -21.52 0.27 19.43
C CYS A 152 -20.65 -0.26 20.58
N LYS A 153 -19.67 -1.13 20.27
CA LYS A 153 -18.63 -1.55 21.23
C LYS A 153 -17.92 -0.30 21.81
N PRO A 154 -17.94 -0.05 23.13
CA PRO A 154 -17.37 1.17 23.69
C PRO A 154 -15.84 1.22 23.52
N SER A 155 -15.28 2.30 22.98
CA SER A 155 -13.82 2.44 22.78
C SER A 155 -13.05 3.00 23.98
N PHE A 156 -13.77 3.51 24.99
CA PHE A 156 -13.21 4.13 26.20
C PHE A 156 -14.20 3.96 27.37
N ARG A 157 -13.75 4.27 28.60
CA ARG A 157 -14.59 4.33 29.81
C ARG A 157 -15.04 5.77 30.10
N GLU A 158 -16.34 5.93 30.33
CA GLU A 158 -16.95 7.21 30.71
C GLU A 158 -16.65 7.58 32.17
N SER A 159 -16.59 8.88 32.47
CA SER A 159 -16.15 9.39 33.79
C SER A 159 -17.32 9.98 34.58
N GLY A 160 -18.12 9.13 35.21
CA GLY A 160 -19.21 9.45 36.16
C GLY A 160 -20.02 8.18 36.49
N SER A 161 -20.60 7.96 37.67
CA SER A 161 -20.93 8.92 38.75
C SER A 161 -20.97 8.22 40.12
N ARG A 162 -20.17 8.69 41.10
CA ARG A 162 -20.22 8.43 42.56
C ARG A 162 -20.43 7.01 43.14
N ASN A 163 -20.63 5.98 42.32
CA ASN A 163 -20.93 4.62 42.76
C ASN A 163 -19.67 3.74 42.78
N VAL A 164 -19.38 3.18 43.95
CA VAL A 164 -18.09 2.54 44.33
C VAL A 164 -17.95 1.11 43.77
N ARG A 165 -18.53 0.79 42.59
CA ARG A 165 -18.55 -0.59 42.06
C ARG A 165 -18.73 -0.77 40.56
N GLU A 166 -18.26 0.15 39.73
CA GLU A 166 -18.16 -0.15 38.28
C GLU A 166 -17.14 -1.26 38.00
N PRO A 167 -17.49 -2.30 37.22
CA PRO A 167 -16.60 -3.42 36.95
C PRO A 167 -15.34 -2.99 36.19
N THR A 168 -14.20 -3.55 36.59
CA THR A 168 -12.88 -3.33 35.97
C THR A 168 -12.67 -4.15 34.70
N PHE A 169 -13.58 -5.08 34.40
CA PHE A 169 -13.54 -5.95 33.23
C PHE A 169 -14.28 -5.38 32.02
N VAL A 170 -13.97 -5.89 30.83
CA VAL A 170 -14.67 -5.54 29.58
C VAL A 170 -15.92 -6.41 29.46
N ARG A 171 -17.09 -5.83 29.18
CA ARG A 171 -18.32 -6.59 28.89
C ARG A 171 -18.39 -7.01 27.42
N HIS A 172 -19.09 -8.10 27.13
CA HIS A 172 -19.40 -8.49 25.76
C HIS A 172 -20.25 -7.43 25.05
N HIS A 173 -20.02 -7.22 23.76
CA HIS A 173 -20.88 -6.42 22.87
C HIS A 173 -21.58 -7.35 21.90
N TRP A 174 -22.71 -7.93 22.34
CA TRP A 174 -23.52 -8.87 21.57
C TRP A 174 -24.29 -8.16 20.45
N VAL A 175 -24.25 -8.73 19.25
CA VAL A 175 -24.91 -8.23 18.05
C VAL A 175 -25.69 -9.34 17.39
N HIS A 176 -26.95 -9.07 17.01
CA HIS A 176 -27.77 -10.02 16.25
C HIS A 176 -27.30 -10.10 14.80
N ARG A 177 -27.21 -11.32 14.27
CA ARG A 177 -26.68 -11.62 12.93
C ARG A 177 -27.66 -12.46 12.12
N ARG A 178 -27.96 -12.01 10.90
CA ARG A 178 -28.70 -12.78 9.88
C ARG A 178 -27.78 -13.65 9.01
N ARG A 179 -26.49 -13.32 8.98
CA ARG A 179 -25.39 -14.10 8.38
C ARG A 179 -24.24 -14.12 9.37
N GLN A 180 -23.66 -15.29 9.60
CA GLN A 180 -22.55 -15.48 10.53
C GLN A 180 -21.74 -16.68 10.07
N ASP A 181 -20.42 -16.49 9.94
CA ASP A 181 -19.51 -17.53 9.50
C ASP A 181 -18.93 -18.29 10.69
N GLY A 182 -18.37 -19.47 10.42
CA GLY A 182 -17.80 -20.36 11.44
C GLY A 182 -18.83 -21.22 12.17
N LYS A 183 -18.48 -21.61 13.40
CA LYS A 183 -19.22 -22.59 14.23
C LYS A 183 -19.73 -21.93 15.51
N CYS A 184 -20.88 -22.37 16.01
CA CYS A 184 -21.40 -21.95 17.31
C CYS A 184 -20.49 -22.46 18.44
N ARG A 185 -20.06 -21.56 19.34
CA ARG A 185 -19.17 -21.91 20.46
C ARG A 185 -19.75 -22.95 21.42
N HIS A 186 -21.08 -23.01 21.57
CA HIS A 186 -21.73 -23.95 22.49
C HIS A 186 -21.90 -25.35 21.89
N CYS A 187 -22.48 -25.48 20.69
CA CYS A 187 -22.81 -26.79 20.11
C CYS A 187 -21.85 -27.28 19.02
N GLY A 188 -20.85 -26.48 18.63
CA GLY A 188 -19.90 -26.81 17.56
C GLY A 188 -20.46 -26.82 16.13
N LYS A 189 -21.78 -26.75 15.96
CA LYS A 189 -22.44 -26.78 14.64
C LYS A 189 -22.31 -25.44 13.91
N GLY A 190 -22.21 -25.49 12.58
CA GLY A 190 -22.21 -24.30 11.73
C GLY A 190 -23.52 -23.50 11.80
N PHE A 191 -23.48 -22.25 11.35
CA PHE A 191 -24.68 -21.45 11.18
C PHE A 191 -25.32 -21.79 9.84
N GLN A 192 -26.51 -22.42 9.87
CA GLN A 192 -27.22 -22.81 8.65
C GLN A 192 -27.62 -21.58 7.84
N GLN A 193 -26.90 -21.34 6.75
CA GLN A 193 -27.28 -20.40 5.71
C GLN A 193 -28.38 -21.07 4.86
N LYS A 194 -29.65 -20.87 5.22
CA LYS A 194 -30.76 -21.27 4.34
C LYS A 194 -30.62 -20.47 3.04
N PHE A 195 -30.40 -21.15 1.91
CA PHE A 195 -30.18 -20.56 0.57
C PHE A 195 -31.38 -19.74 0.02
N THR A 196 -32.45 -19.58 0.79
CA THR A 196 -33.46 -18.56 0.55
C THR A 196 -32.83 -17.15 0.68
N PHE A 197 -32.60 -16.50 -0.47
CA PHE A 197 -32.13 -15.11 -0.61
C PHE A 197 -32.97 -14.06 0.15
N HIS A 198 -34.11 -14.46 0.72
CA HIS A 198 -35.04 -13.62 1.48
C HIS A 198 -35.17 -14.02 2.97
N SER A 199 -34.30 -14.88 3.51
CA SER A 199 -34.34 -15.18 4.95
C SER A 199 -34.00 -13.95 5.79
N LYS A 200 -34.99 -13.48 6.56
CA LYS A 200 -34.88 -12.33 7.46
C LYS A 200 -34.54 -12.73 8.90
N GLU A 201 -34.46 -14.03 9.17
CA GLU A 201 -34.27 -14.63 10.50
C GLU A 201 -32.90 -14.28 11.11
N ILE A 202 -32.85 -14.07 12.42
CA ILE A 202 -31.58 -13.91 13.15
C ILE A 202 -31.05 -15.32 13.42
N VAL A 203 -29.97 -15.71 12.74
CA VAL A 203 -29.37 -17.04 12.89
C VAL A 203 -28.39 -17.13 14.05
N ALA A 204 -27.77 -16.00 14.43
CA ALA A 204 -26.72 -15.97 15.43
C ALA A 204 -26.69 -14.69 16.29
N ILE A 205 -26.04 -14.81 17.44
CA ILE A 205 -25.69 -13.73 18.36
C ILE A 205 -24.17 -13.75 18.49
N SER A 206 -23.47 -12.69 18.09
CA SER A 206 -22.00 -12.66 18.11
C SER A 206 -21.39 -11.41 18.74
N CYS A 207 -20.29 -11.60 19.48
CA CYS A 207 -19.63 -10.53 20.22
C CYS A 207 -18.64 -9.77 19.34
N SER A 208 -18.78 -8.44 19.26
CA SER A 208 -17.88 -7.60 18.46
C SER A 208 -16.46 -7.46 19.02
N TRP A 209 -16.23 -7.84 20.28
CA TRP A 209 -14.90 -7.94 20.89
C TRP A 209 -14.28 -9.30 20.58
N CYS A 210 -14.58 -10.32 21.38
CA CYS A 210 -13.97 -11.65 21.30
C CYS A 210 -14.35 -12.52 20.07
N LYS A 211 -15.22 -12.02 19.17
CA LYS A 211 -15.66 -12.68 17.93
C LYS A 211 -16.41 -14.01 18.10
N GLN A 212 -16.64 -14.46 19.33
CA GLN A 212 -17.46 -15.64 19.62
C GLN A 212 -18.89 -15.45 19.13
N ALA A 213 -19.48 -16.53 18.60
CA ALA A 213 -20.83 -16.56 18.08
C ALA A 213 -21.62 -17.78 18.62
N TYR A 214 -22.90 -17.58 18.85
CA TYR A 214 -23.85 -18.60 19.30
C TYR A 214 -25.08 -18.60 18.39
N HIS A 215 -25.75 -19.74 18.19
CA HIS A 215 -27.04 -19.73 17.49
C HIS A 215 -28.04 -18.88 18.28
N SER A 216 -28.98 -18.23 17.58
CA SER A 216 -30.08 -17.49 18.22
C SER A 216 -31.16 -18.45 18.75
N LYS A 217 -30.76 -19.30 19.70
CA LYS A 217 -31.58 -20.32 20.37
C LYS A 217 -31.15 -20.43 21.82
N VAL A 218 -32.12 -20.57 22.73
CA VAL A 218 -31.87 -20.72 24.18
C VAL A 218 -30.98 -21.93 24.54
N SER A 219 -30.95 -22.95 23.69
CA SER A 219 -30.07 -24.13 23.82
C SER A 219 -28.60 -23.88 23.47
N CYS A 220 -28.26 -22.68 22.98
CA CYS A 220 -26.90 -22.30 22.59
C CYS A 220 -26.45 -20.98 23.22
N PHE A 221 -27.37 -20.04 23.45
CA PHE A 221 -27.12 -18.76 24.09
C PHE A 221 -27.96 -18.63 25.36
N MET A 222 -27.30 -18.61 26.52
CA MET A 222 -27.94 -18.53 27.84
C MET A 222 -27.83 -17.11 28.39
N LEU A 223 -28.87 -16.63 29.09
CA LEU A 223 -28.91 -15.28 29.66
C LEU A 223 -27.69 -14.93 30.54
N GLN A 224 -27.14 -15.91 31.26
CA GLN A 224 -25.92 -15.75 32.09
C GLN A 224 -24.71 -15.25 31.29
N GLN A 225 -24.58 -15.61 30.00
CA GLN A 225 -23.48 -15.20 29.11
C GLN A 225 -23.51 -13.69 28.77
N ILE A 226 -24.59 -12.97 29.13
CA ILE A 226 -24.68 -11.51 28.99
C ILE A 226 -23.86 -10.81 30.08
N GLU A 227 -23.75 -11.42 31.27
CA GLU A 227 -23.08 -10.82 32.43
C GLU A 227 -21.59 -11.19 32.53
N GLU A 228 -21.15 -12.23 31.79
CA GLU A 228 -19.77 -12.69 31.76
C GLU A 228 -18.76 -11.61 31.30
N PRO A 229 -17.53 -11.62 31.83
CA PRO A 229 -16.44 -10.80 31.34
C PRO A 229 -15.93 -11.28 29.98
N CYS A 230 -15.87 -10.37 29.01
CA CYS A 230 -15.35 -10.64 27.68
C CYS A 230 -13.83 -10.78 27.70
N SER A 231 -13.32 -11.95 27.28
CA SER A 231 -11.89 -12.26 27.16
C SER A 231 -11.13 -11.53 26.05
N LEU A 232 -11.78 -10.62 25.31
CA LEU A 232 -11.31 -9.95 24.09
C LEU A 232 -10.95 -10.86 22.89
N GLY A 233 -10.91 -12.19 23.08
CA GLY A 233 -10.76 -13.19 22.03
C GLY A 233 -9.32 -13.54 21.73
N VAL A 234 -9.07 -14.17 20.58
CA VAL A 234 -7.72 -14.67 20.21
C VAL A 234 -6.66 -13.57 20.12
N HIS A 235 -7.05 -12.34 19.80
CA HIS A 235 -6.16 -11.17 19.69
C HIS A 235 -6.05 -10.35 20.98
N ALA A 236 -6.39 -10.91 22.14
CA ALA A 236 -6.47 -10.17 23.40
C ALA A 236 -5.13 -9.50 23.81
N ALA A 237 -3.98 -10.08 23.46
CA ALA A 237 -2.67 -9.54 23.79
C ALA A 237 -2.36 -8.22 23.06
N VAL A 238 -2.87 -8.04 21.82
CA VAL A 238 -2.67 -6.83 21.01
C VAL A 238 -3.79 -5.80 21.15
N VAL A 239 -4.96 -6.15 21.70
CA VAL A 239 -6.11 -5.24 21.90
C VAL A 239 -5.93 -4.40 23.16
N ILE A 240 -6.04 -3.07 23.04
CA ILE A 240 -6.10 -2.15 24.19
C ILE A 240 -7.52 -2.13 24.74
N PRO A 241 -7.76 -2.60 25.98
CA PRO A 241 -9.10 -2.60 26.57
C PRO A 241 -9.67 -1.19 26.70
N PRO A 242 -10.98 -0.98 26.47
CA PRO A 242 -11.60 0.34 26.69
C PRO A 242 -11.52 0.81 28.14
N THR A 243 -11.29 -0.10 29.10
CA THR A 243 -11.06 0.21 30.52
C THR A 243 -9.73 0.93 30.77
N TRP A 244 -8.76 0.85 29.85
CA TRP A 244 -7.49 1.62 29.92
C TRP A 244 -7.65 3.05 29.43
N ILE A 245 -8.65 3.35 28.61
CA ILE A 245 -8.83 4.66 27.97
C ILE A 245 -9.87 5.43 28.77
N LEU A 246 -9.44 6.41 29.56
CA LEU A 246 -10.31 7.20 30.42
C LEU A 246 -10.60 8.57 29.82
N ARG A 247 -11.86 9.00 29.83
CA ARG A 247 -12.20 10.41 29.56
C ARG A 247 -11.72 11.28 30.72
N ALA A 248 -10.84 12.23 30.45
CA ALA A 248 -10.47 13.26 31.42
C ALA A 248 -11.65 14.21 31.64
N ARG A 249 -11.93 14.57 32.89
CA ARG A 249 -12.75 15.76 33.18
C ARG A 249 -11.85 16.99 33.06
N ARG A 250 -12.37 18.05 32.45
CA ARG A 250 -11.70 19.36 32.43
C ARG A 250 -11.64 19.90 33.86
N PRO A 251 -10.49 20.40 34.33
CA PRO A 251 -10.43 21.09 35.62
C PRO A 251 -11.35 22.32 35.57
N GLN A 252 -12.46 22.28 36.29
CA GLN A 252 -13.26 23.48 36.52
C GLN A 252 -12.53 24.31 37.57
N ASN A 253 -12.08 25.52 37.20
CA ASN A 253 -11.68 26.54 38.16
C ASN A 253 -12.92 26.99 38.93
N THR A 254 -13.21 26.34 40.06
CA THR A 254 -14.36 26.65 40.91
C THR A 254 -14.11 27.95 41.71
N LEU A 255 -14.24 29.08 41.03
CA LEU A 255 -14.52 30.38 41.65
C LEU A 255 -15.93 30.34 42.28
N LYS A 256 -16.07 29.78 43.50
CA LYS A 256 -17.16 30.01 44.49
C LYS A 256 -17.00 29.11 45.74
N ALA A 257 -17.44 29.63 46.89
CA ALA A 257 -17.41 29.08 48.27
C ALA A 257 -16.08 29.34 49.05
N SER A 258 -15.91 30.49 49.71
CA SER A 258 -16.63 31.00 50.90
C SER A 258 -16.38 30.22 52.21
N LYS A 259 -15.59 30.83 53.10
CA LYS A 259 -15.57 30.70 54.58
C LYS A 259 -15.71 29.29 55.21
N LYS A 260 -14.56 28.65 55.53
CA LYS A 260 -14.32 28.10 56.90
C LYS A 260 -12.82 27.93 57.21
N LYS A 261 -12.49 27.87 58.50
CA LYS A 261 -11.17 28.21 59.10
C LYS A 261 -10.63 27.06 59.96
N LYS A 262 -9.30 27.00 60.15
CA LYS A 262 -8.51 26.07 61.00
C LYS A 262 -8.39 24.62 60.46
N ARG A 263 -7.30 23.86 60.71
CA ARG A 263 -6.08 24.11 61.52
C ARG A 263 -4.86 23.43 60.85
N ALA A 264 -3.65 23.96 61.07
CA ALA A 264 -2.42 23.45 60.47
C ALA A 264 -1.84 22.22 61.20
N SER A 265 -1.09 21.40 60.45
CA SER A 265 0.01 20.58 60.96
C SER A 265 1.13 20.56 59.93
N PHE A 266 2.33 20.94 60.33
CA PHE A 266 3.50 21.01 59.45
C PHE A 266 4.28 19.70 59.48
N LYS A 267 4.64 19.16 58.32
CA LYS A 267 5.92 18.46 58.19
C LYS A 267 6.51 18.61 56.79
N ARG A 268 7.80 18.97 56.77
CA ARG A 268 8.58 19.34 55.59
C ARG A 268 8.91 18.12 54.72
N LYS A 269 8.89 18.27 53.40
CA LYS A 269 10.01 17.86 52.54
C LYS A 269 9.95 18.57 51.19
N SER A 270 11.05 19.19 50.81
CA SER A 270 11.25 19.83 49.51
C SER A 270 11.47 18.78 48.43
N SER A 271 10.84 18.96 47.27
CA SER A 271 11.37 18.43 46.01
C SER A 271 10.96 19.34 44.87
N LYS A 272 11.96 19.86 44.16
CA LYS A 272 11.86 20.88 43.11
C LYS A 272 11.55 20.19 41.79
N LYS A 273 10.28 20.19 41.36
CA LYS A 273 9.86 19.79 40.01
C LYS A 273 9.29 21.01 39.28
N GLY A 274 9.90 21.36 38.15
CA GLY A 274 9.48 22.50 37.33
C GLY A 274 8.12 22.28 36.65
N PRO A 275 7.54 23.34 36.07
CA PRO A 275 6.23 23.26 35.42
C PRO A 275 6.33 22.48 34.11
N GLU A 276 5.74 21.29 34.09
CA GLU A 276 5.41 20.62 32.82
C GLU A 276 4.10 21.22 32.32
N GLU A 277 4.15 22.14 31.35
CA GLU A 277 2.97 22.76 30.71
C GLU A 277 2.20 21.75 29.84
N GLY A 278 1.58 20.78 30.50
CA GLY A 278 0.76 19.77 29.86
C GLY A 278 -0.55 20.36 29.34
N ARG A 279 -0.60 20.70 28.04
CA ARG A 279 -1.85 20.96 27.29
C ARG A 279 -2.88 19.89 27.66
N TRP A 280 -3.98 20.29 28.30
CA TRP A 280 -5.01 19.36 28.76
C TRP A 280 -5.54 18.54 27.58
N ARG A 281 -5.72 17.22 27.79
CA ARG A 281 -6.20 16.29 26.76
C ARG A 281 -7.51 15.62 27.21
N PRO A 282 -8.52 15.48 26.33
CA PRO A 282 -9.80 14.85 26.69
C PRO A 282 -9.71 13.37 27.09
N PHE A 283 -8.61 12.69 26.74
CA PHE A 283 -8.39 11.27 27.02
C PHE A 283 -7.03 11.03 27.69
N ILE A 284 -7.01 10.07 28.63
CA ILE A 284 -5.82 9.62 29.37
C ILE A 284 -5.76 8.10 29.30
N ILE A 285 -4.62 7.56 28.83
CA ILE A 285 -4.35 6.11 28.85
C ILE A 285 -3.76 5.73 30.21
N ARG A 286 -4.39 4.76 30.88
CA ARG A 286 -3.91 4.13 32.12
C ARG A 286 -3.78 2.63 31.91
N PRO A 287 -2.63 2.15 31.42
CA PRO A 287 -2.41 0.73 31.16
C PRO A 287 -2.29 -0.07 32.46
N THR A 288 -2.74 -1.32 32.42
CA THR A 288 -2.45 -2.32 33.45
C THR A 288 -1.20 -3.10 33.00
N PRO A 289 -0.11 -3.14 33.79
CA PRO A 289 1.06 -3.93 33.42
C PRO A 289 0.71 -5.42 33.28
N SER A 290 1.13 -6.03 32.17
CA SER A 290 1.05 -7.48 31.94
C SER A 290 2.18 -7.87 30.98
N PRO A 291 3.03 -8.86 31.33
CA PRO A 291 4.13 -9.27 30.46
C PRO A 291 3.64 -10.01 29.19
N LEU A 292 2.44 -10.59 29.24
CA LEU A 292 1.82 -11.31 28.12
C LEU A 292 1.18 -10.37 27.09
N MET A 293 0.91 -9.11 27.44
CA MET A 293 0.33 -8.15 26.49
C MET A 293 1.42 -7.52 25.63
N LYS A 294 1.10 -7.35 24.34
CA LYS A 294 1.90 -6.65 23.33
C LYS A 294 1.02 -5.62 22.62
N PRO A 295 0.54 -4.57 23.32
CA PRO A 295 -0.54 -3.71 22.81
C PRO A 295 -0.15 -3.04 21.49
N LEU A 296 -1.05 -3.03 20.50
CA LEU A 296 -0.73 -2.56 19.15
C LEU A 296 -1.32 -1.17 18.85
N LEU A 297 -0.56 -0.28 18.21
CA LEU A 297 -1.10 0.86 17.45
C LEU A 297 -0.95 0.60 15.96
N VAL A 298 -2.00 0.91 15.19
CA VAL A 298 -1.99 0.77 13.73
C VAL A 298 -2.08 2.16 13.11
N PHE A 299 -1.04 2.55 12.37
CA PHE A 299 -1.03 3.79 11.58
C PHE A 299 -1.21 3.44 10.11
N VAL A 300 -2.26 3.98 9.48
CA VAL A 300 -2.56 3.70 8.07
C VAL A 300 -2.45 4.98 7.25
N ASN A 301 -1.72 4.91 6.14
CA ASN A 301 -1.78 5.91 5.09
C ASN A 301 -2.92 5.52 4.12
N PRO A 302 -4.09 6.19 4.15
CA PRO A 302 -5.26 5.76 3.37
C PRO A 302 -5.04 5.81 1.86
N LYS A 303 -4.12 6.67 1.38
CA LYS A 303 -3.75 6.80 -0.04
C LYS A 303 -2.84 5.69 -0.55
N SER A 304 -2.17 4.93 0.34
CA SER A 304 -1.25 3.88 -0.09
C SER A 304 -1.98 2.70 -0.74
N GLY A 305 -1.38 2.16 -1.79
CA GLY A 305 -1.81 0.90 -2.42
C GLY A 305 -3.08 1.01 -3.26
N GLY A 306 -3.28 2.09 -4.02
CA GLY A 306 -4.48 2.27 -4.84
C GLY A 306 -5.75 2.26 -3.99
N ASN A 307 -5.76 3.03 -2.90
CA ASN A 307 -6.83 3.11 -1.90
C ASN A 307 -7.08 1.82 -1.07
N GLN A 308 -6.20 0.80 -1.12
CA GLN A 308 -6.23 -0.31 -0.16
C GLN A 308 -6.13 0.18 1.30
N GLY A 309 -5.39 1.27 1.56
CA GLY A 309 -5.33 1.91 2.88
C GLY A 309 -6.70 2.29 3.46
N ALA A 310 -7.61 2.81 2.65
CA ALA A 310 -8.97 3.14 3.09
C ALA A 310 -9.81 1.89 3.42
N LYS A 311 -9.61 0.78 2.70
CA LYS A 311 -10.26 -0.51 2.99
C LYS A 311 -9.74 -1.12 4.29
N ILE A 312 -8.42 -1.16 4.50
CA ILE A 312 -7.82 -1.87 5.63
C ILE A 312 -8.13 -1.22 6.99
N ILE A 313 -8.30 0.10 7.05
CA ILE A 313 -8.79 0.82 8.25
C ILE A 313 -10.08 0.19 8.77
N GLN A 314 -11.06 -0.07 7.90
CA GLN A 314 -12.35 -0.65 8.28
C GLN A 314 -12.23 -2.08 8.83
N SER A 315 -11.19 -2.82 8.44
CA SER A 315 -10.89 -4.16 8.93
C SER A 315 -10.19 -4.12 10.28
N PHE A 316 -9.21 -3.24 10.49
CA PHE A 316 -8.57 -3.07 11.81
C PHE A 316 -9.56 -2.55 12.87
N LEU A 317 -10.46 -1.62 12.53
CA LEU A 317 -11.51 -1.11 13.45
C LEU A 317 -12.45 -2.22 13.97
N TRP A 318 -12.65 -3.30 13.20
CA TRP A 318 -13.44 -4.47 13.61
C TRP A 318 -12.69 -5.36 14.61
N TYR A 319 -11.43 -5.66 14.34
CA TYR A 319 -10.62 -6.53 15.20
C TYR A 319 -10.19 -5.84 16.50
N LEU A 320 -9.62 -4.63 16.41
CA LEU A 320 -9.02 -3.88 17.52
C LEU A 320 -10.02 -2.97 18.24
N ASN A 321 -9.58 -2.29 19.30
CA ASN A 321 -10.28 -1.10 19.81
C ASN A 321 -10.15 0.02 18.77
N PRO A 322 -11.23 0.72 18.38
CA PRO A 322 -11.16 1.82 17.42
C PRO A 322 -10.09 2.87 17.73
N ARG A 323 -9.81 3.12 19.02
CA ARG A 323 -8.78 4.08 19.46
C ARG A 323 -7.33 3.60 19.32
N GLN A 324 -7.11 2.42 18.73
CA GLN A 324 -5.79 1.91 18.32
C GLN A 324 -5.48 2.17 16.84
N VAL A 325 -6.48 2.56 16.04
CA VAL A 325 -6.35 2.69 14.58
C VAL A 325 -6.33 4.16 14.21
N PHE A 326 -5.26 4.61 13.57
CA PHE A 326 -4.99 6.00 13.24
C PHE A 326 -4.84 6.17 11.73
N ASP A 327 -5.61 7.10 11.18
CA ASP A 327 -5.42 7.60 9.83
C ASP A 327 -4.31 8.66 9.85
N LEU A 328 -3.21 8.41 9.15
CA LEU A 328 -2.05 9.31 9.09
C LEU A 328 -2.35 10.66 8.41
N SER A 329 -3.43 10.76 7.63
CA SER A 329 -3.90 12.05 7.11
C SER A 329 -4.50 12.95 8.19
N GLN A 330 -4.91 12.39 9.32
CA GLN A 330 -5.56 13.09 10.43
C GLN A 330 -4.55 13.49 11.52
N GLY A 331 -3.56 14.32 11.14
CA GLY A 331 -2.58 14.89 12.08
C GLY A 331 -1.28 14.08 12.26
N GLY A 332 -1.11 12.98 11.52
CA GLY A 332 0.10 12.15 11.58
C GLY A 332 0.27 11.36 12.89
N PRO A 333 1.45 10.76 13.12
CA PRO A 333 1.62 9.78 14.22
C PRO A 333 1.89 10.41 15.59
N LYS A 334 2.34 11.68 15.65
CA LYS A 334 2.90 12.29 16.86
C LYS A 334 1.95 12.33 18.06
N GLU A 335 0.73 12.85 17.89
CA GLU A 335 -0.20 13.02 19.02
C GLU A 335 -0.64 11.67 19.61
N ALA A 336 -0.74 10.63 18.78
CA ALA A 336 -1.05 9.26 19.21
C ALA A 336 0.11 8.65 20.01
N LEU A 337 1.34 8.73 19.49
CA LEU A 337 2.54 8.23 20.16
C LEU A 337 2.79 8.91 21.51
N GLU A 338 2.56 10.22 21.61
CA GLU A 338 2.57 10.95 22.89
C GLU A 338 1.53 10.42 23.89
N MET A 339 0.30 10.16 23.42
CA MET A 339 -0.81 9.71 24.26
C MET A 339 -0.58 8.30 24.83
N TYR A 340 0.01 7.40 24.03
CA TYR A 340 0.28 6.01 24.39
C TYR A 340 1.68 5.77 24.99
N ARG A 341 2.51 6.82 25.17
CA ARG A 341 3.88 6.77 25.72
C ARG A 341 4.07 5.97 27.02
N LYS A 342 3.01 5.79 27.82
CA LYS A 342 3.06 5.05 29.11
C LYS A 342 2.69 3.57 28.99
N VAL A 343 2.38 3.08 27.79
CA VAL A 343 2.00 1.67 27.56
C VAL A 343 3.26 0.81 27.40
N HIS A 344 3.39 -0.17 28.30
CA HIS A 344 4.44 -1.18 28.27
C HIS A 344 4.24 -2.15 27.08
N ASN A 345 5.32 -2.69 26.53
CA ASN A 345 5.32 -3.64 25.41
C ASN A 345 4.55 -3.17 24.16
N LEU A 346 4.41 -1.85 23.98
CA LEU A 346 3.72 -1.25 22.84
C LEU A 346 4.40 -1.64 21.52
N ARG A 347 3.66 -2.24 20.59
CA ARG A 347 4.07 -2.47 19.21
C ARG A 347 3.37 -1.46 18.28
N ILE A 348 3.97 -1.18 17.14
CA ILE A 348 3.39 -0.34 16.08
C ILE A 348 3.27 -1.15 14.79
N LEU A 349 2.20 -0.97 14.03
CA LEU A 349 2.07 -1.43 12.64
C LEU A 349 1.92 -0.22 11.71
N ALA A 350 2.88 -0.04 10.81
CA ALA A 350 2.87 0.97 9.77
C ALA A 350 2.28 0.39 8.48
N CYS A 351 1.08 0.83 8.08
CA CYS A 351 0.43 0.41 6.84
C CYS A 351 0.64 1.49 5.77
N GLY A 352 1.63 1.28 4.90
CA GLY A 352 2.11 2.27 3.92
C GLY A 352 3.25 1.73 3.07
N GLY A 353 3.90 2.60 2.29
CA GLY A 353 5.22 2.32 1.71
C GLY A 353 6.37 2.74 2.64
N ASP A 354 7.60 2.59 2.18
CA ASP A 354 8.83 2.83 2.95
C ASP A 354 8.87 4.25 3.58
N GLY A 355 8.55 5.29 2.80
CA GLY A 355 8.44 6.67 3.33
C GLY A 355 7.37 6.88 4.42
N THR A 356 6.37 6.00 4.52
CA THR A 356 5.42 6.00 5.66
C THR A 356 6.06 5.42 6.93
N VAL A 357 6.91 4.40 6.78
CA VAL A 357 7.70 3.83 7.88
C VAL A 357 8.72 4.86 8.36
N GLY A 358 9.48 5.46 7.45
CA GLY A 358 10.46 6.52 7.75
C GLY A 358 9.85 7.70 8.52
N TRP A 359 8.62 8.15 8.15
CA TRP A 359 7.92 9.21 8.89
C TRP A 359 7.61 8.81 10.34
N ILE A 360 7.21 7.56 10.59
CA ILE A 360 6.95 7.05 11.94
C ILE A 360 8.27 6.96 12.73
N LEU A 361 9.34 6.43 12.13
CA LEU A 361 10.66 6.34 12.77
C LEU A 361 11.22 7.71 13.15
N SER A 362 11.20 8.69 12.25
CA SER A 362 11.63 10.07 12.56
C SER A 362 10.73 10.77 13.59
N THR A 363 9.47 10.33 13.75
CA THR A 363 8.61 10.81 14.85
C THR A 363 9.00 10.16 16.19
N LEU A 364 9.39 8.89 16.20
CA LEU A 364 9.88 8.19 17.40
C LEU A 364 11.21 8.81 17.90
N ASP A 365 12.13 9.16 17.00
CA ASP A 365 13.36 9.92 17.28
C ASP A 365 13.04 11.22 18.05
N GLN A 366 12.11 12.02 17.52
CA GLN A 366 11.71 13.30 18.11
C GLN A 366 11.10 13.15 19.51
N LEU A 367 10.33 12.07 19.73
CA LEU A 367 9.68 11.82 21.01
C LEU A 367 10.59 11.17 22.06
N ARG A 368 11.69 10.51 21.65
CA ARG A 368 12.67 9.83 22.51
C ARG A 368 11.99 8.90 23.52
N LEU A 369 11.12 8.01 23.02
CA LEU A 369 10.42 7.02 23.85
C LEU A 369 11.43 6.03 24.47
N LYS A 370 11.17 5.56 25.70
CA LYS A 370 12.06 4.64 26.41
C LYS A 370 11.23 3.51 27.08
N PRO A 371 11.36 2.25 26.64
CA PRO A 371 12.04 1.81 25.41
C PRO A 371 11.33 2.37 24.14
N PRO A 372 12.02 2.45 22.99
CA PRO A 372 11.36 2.70 21.71
C PRO A 372 10.45 1.50 21.35
N PRO A 373 9.19 1.72 20.94
CA PRO A 373 8.28 0.66 20.51
C PRO A 373 8.70 0.09 19.15
N PRO A 374 8.76 -1.25 18.96
CA PRO A 374 9.12 -1.86 17.68
C PRO A 374 8.05 -1.63 16.60
N VAL A 375 8.51 -1.39 15.36
CA VAL A 375 7.64 -1.12 14.20
C VAL A 375 7.57 -2.32 13.25
N ALA A 376 6.37 -2.86 13.06
CA ALA A 376 6.00 -3.80 12.00
C ALA A 376 5.51 -3.04 10.75
N ILE A 377 5.55 -3.69 9.58
CA ILE A 377 5.17 -3.08 8.30
C ILE A 377 4.06 -3.90 7.64
N LEU A 378 2.99 -3.22 7.19
CA LEU A 378 2.06 -3.77 6.20
C LEU A 378 2.36 -3.10 4.86
N PRO A 379 2.99 -3.79 3.88
CA PRO A 379 3.50 -3.19 2.65
C PRO A 379 2.37 -2.73 1.73
N LEU A 380 1.98 -1.46 1.85
CA LEU A 380 0.98 -0.84 0.99
C LEU A 380 1.58 -0.03 -0.17
N GLY A 381 2.88 0.27 -0.16
CA GLY A 381 3.57 1.04 -1.20
C GLY A 381 3.82 0.26 -2.51
N THR A 382 4.70 0.77 -3.36
CA THR A 382 5.05 0.17 -4.67
C THR A 382 6.34 -0.67 -4.64
N GLY A 383 7.40 -0.17 -3.99
CA GLY A 383 8.70 -0.86 -3.83
C GLY A 383 8.70 -1.80 -2.63
N ASN A 384 8.51 -1.24 -1.42
CA ASN A 384 8.40 -1.96 -0.15
C ASN A 384 9.67 -2.76 0.20
N ASP A 385 10.84 -2.28 -0.18
CA ASP A 385 12.11 -2.98 -0.03
C ASP A 385 12.49 -3.24 1.45
N LEU A 386 12.11 -2.33 2.37
CA LEU A 386 12.26 -2.58 3.80
C LEU A 386 11.33 -3.70 4.30
N ALA A 387 10.11 -3.76 3.77
CA ALA A 387 9.15 -4.80 4.11
C ALA A 387 9.61 -6.17 3.59
N ARG A 388 10.22 -6.23 2.40
CA ARG A 388 10.86 -7.44 1.86
C ARG A 388 12.02 -7.91 2.74
N THR A 389 12.89 -6.99 3.16
CA THR A 389 14.02 -7.26 4.08
C THR A 389 13.53 -7.83 5.42
N LEU A 390 12.40 -7.32 5.93
CA LEU A 390 11.81 -7.75 7.20
C LEU A 390 10.78 -8.90 7.07
N ASN A 391 10.79 -9.64 5.96
CA ASN A 391 9.91 -10.77 5.62
C ASN A 391 8.39 -10.46 5.56
N TRP A 392 7.97 -9.20 5.52
CA TRP A 392 6.56 -8.80 5.38
C TRP A 392 6.04 -8.89 3.94
N GLY A 393 6.93 -9.09 2.96
CA GLY A 393 6.59 -9.29 1.55
C GLY A 393 6.62 -8.00 0.71
N GLY A 394 6.48 -8.16 -0.61
CA GLY A 394 6.55 -7.05 -1.58
C GLY A 394 5.27 -6.20 -1.71
N GLY A 395 4.17 -6.63 -1.12
CA GLY A 395 2.88 -5.93 -1.18
C GLY A 395 1.77 -6.70 -0.47
N TYR A 396 0.76 -5.99 0.02
CA TYR A 396 -0.43 -6.59 0.61
C TYR A 396 -1.36 -7.17 -0.46
N THR A 397 -1.69 -8.45 -0.30
CA THR A 397 -2.47 -9.34 -1.19
C THR A 397 -3.76 -9.85 -0.52
N ASP A 398 -4.43 -8.97 0.23
CA ASP A 398 -5.68 -9.27 0.96
C ASP A 398 -5.62 -10.43 1.99
N GLU A 399 -4.41 -10.71 2.54
CA GLU A 399 -4.21 -11.60 3.68
C GLU A 399 -5.16 -11.25 4.86
N PRO A 400 -5.88 -12.23 5.45
CA PRO A 400 -6.82 -11.95 6.54
C PRO A 400 -6.17 -11.20 7.70
N VAL A 401 -6.77 -10.06 8.10
CA VAL A 401 -6.25 -9.22 9.22
C VAL A 401 -5.99 -10.00 10.51
N SER A 402 -6.73 -11.08 10.76
CA SER A 402 -6.45 -11.98 11.89
C SER A 402 -5.04 -12.58 11.83
N LYS A 403 -4.57 -12.99 10.65
CA LYS A 403 -3.24 -13.57 10.42
C LYS A 403 -2.15 -12.49 10.51
N ILE A 404 -2.42 -11.28 10.01
CA ILE A 404 -1.55 -10.11 10.18
C ILE A 404 -1.34 -9.80 11.68
N LEU A 405 -2.41 -9.77 12.47
CA LEU A 405 -2.32 -9.50 13.92
C LEU A 405 -1.47 -10.54 14.65
N SER A 406 -1.65 -11.83 14.34
CA SER A 406 -0.78 -12.90 14.86
C SER A 406 0.69 -12.70 14.48
N HIS A 407 1.00 -12.43 13.21
CA HIS A 407 2.37 -12.12 12.78
C HIS A 407 2.97 -10.89 13.49
N VAL A 408 2.18 -9.87 13.77
CA VAL A 408 2.61 -8.66 14.51
C VAL A 408 2.79 -8.95 16.01
N GLU A 409 2.08 -9.92 16.58
CA GLU A 409 2.25 -10.37 17.96
C GLU A 409 3.48 -11.28 18.12
N GLU A 410 3.62 -12.27 17.23
CA GLU A 410 4.64 -13.31 17.24
C GLU A 410 6.01 -12.82 16.74
N GLY A 411 6.02 -11.82 15.85
CA GLY A 411 7.22 -11.37 15.14
C GLY A 411 8.40 -10.99 16.05
N ASN A 412 9.59 -11.33 15.57
CA ASN A 412 10.87 -11.12 16.23
C ASN A 412 11.20 -9.62 16.29
N VAL A 413 11.82 -9.19 17.37
CA VAL A 413 12.29 -7.81 17.52
C VAL A 413 13.73 -7.75 17.03
N VAL A 414 13.98 -6.96 15.98
CA VAL A 414 15.31 -6.76 15.37
C VAL A 414 15.69 -5.28 15.43
N GLN A 415 16.96 -4.96 15.23
CA GLN A 415 17.40 -3.58 15.02
C GLN A 415 17.45 -3.26 13.52
N LEU A 416 17.47 -1.98 13.21
CA LEU A 416 17.68 -1.42 11.88
C LEU A 416 18.56 -0.18 12.04
N ASP A 417 19.77 -0.21 11.50
CA ASP A 417 20.65 0.95 11.44
C ASP A 417 20.01 2.07 10.61
N ARG A 418 20.30 3.31 10.97
CA ARG A 418 19.76 4.51 10.31
C ARG A 418 20.85 5.54 10.20
N TRP A 419 20.86 6.26 9.09
CA TRP A 419 22.04 7.00 8.65
C TRP A 419 21.71 8.48 8.44
N ASP A 420 22.42 9.35 9.16
CA ASP A 420 22.31 10.79 9.02
C ASP A 420 22.91 11.25 7.69
N LEU A 421 22.24 12.21 7.04
CA LEU A 421 22.70 12.88 5.83
C LEU A 421 22.83 14.38 6.08
N HIS A 422 24.07 14.88 6.04
CA HIS A 422 24.36 16.31 6.13
C HIS A 422 24.99 16.83 4.84
N ALA A 423 24.24 17.62 4.07
CA ALA A 423 24.73 18.29 2.87
C ALA A 423 25.10 19.76 3.18
N GLU A 424 26.31 20.16 2.79
CA GLU A 424 26.80 21.55 2.77
C GLU A 424 27.21 21.92 1.33
N PRO A 425 27.09 23.19 0.90
CA PRO A 425 27.55 23.61 -0.43
C PRO A 425 29.05 23.34 -0.61
N ASN A 426 29.45 22.87 -1.79
CA ASN A 426 30.87 22.62 -2.09
C ASN A 426 31.61 23.97 -2.28
N PRO A 427 32.60 24.31 -1.43
CA PRO A 427 33.34 25.57 -1.56
C PRO A 427 34.28 25.62 -2.78
N GLU A 428 34.55 24.49 -3.43
CA GLU A 428 35.41 24.38 -4.61
C GLU A 428 34.64 24.57 -5.94
N ALA A 429 33.30 24.64 -5.90
CA ALA A 429 32.47 24.78 -7.09
C ALA A 429 32.37 26.24 -7.56
N GLY A 430 32.40 26.45 -8.89
CA GLY A 430 32.37 27.78 -9.49
C GLY A 430 30.97 28.42 -9.45
N PRO A 431 30.87 29.75 -9.59
CA PRO A 431 29.58 30.42 -9.77
C PRO A 431 28.88 29.99 -11.08
N GLU A 432 29.61 29.49 -12.06
CA GLU A 432 29.10 28.97 -13.34
C GLU A 432 28.40 27.60 -13.19
N ASP A 433 28.66 26.84 -12.12
CA ASP A 433 28.05 25.52 -11.86
C ASP A 433 26.64 25.60 -11.24
N ARG A 434 26.07 26.81 -11.10
CA ARG A 434 24.76 27.05 -10.49
C ARG A 434 23.61 26.88 -11.47
N ASP A 435 23.14 25.65 -11.56
CA ASP A 435 21.93 25.25 -12.28
C ASP A 435 20.65 25.82 -11.60
N GLU A 436 19.81 26.56 -12.35
CA GLU A 436 18.61 27.23 -11.80
C GLU A 436 17.57 26.28 -11.18
N GLY A 437 17.62 24.99 -11.53
CA GLY A 437 16.73 23.96 -10.99
C GLY A 437 17.29 23.21 -9.77
N ALA A 438 18.52 23.48 -9.35
CA ALA A 438 19.17 22.74 -8.26
C ALA A 438 18.79 23.26 -6.86
N THR A 439 18.79 22.36 -5.87
CA THR A 439 18.57 22.65 -4.45
C THR A 439 19.84 22.46 -3.64
N ASP A 440 20.12 23.37 -2.68
CA ASP A 440 21.21 23.21 -1.69
C ASP A 440 20.86 22.22 -0.57
N ARG A 441 19.70 21.57 -0.63
CA ARG A 441 19.16 20.71 0.44
C ARG A 441 18.65 19.39 -0.10
N LEU A 442 19.02 18.32 0.61
CA LEU A 442 18.46 16.98 0.47
C LEU A 442 16.97 16.96 0.91
N PRO A 443 16.16 16.03 0.36
CA PRO A 443 14.74 15.91 0.70
C PRO A 443 14.50 15.33 2.11
N LEU A 444 15.48 14.56 2.62
CA LEU A 444 15.49 13.94 3.94
C LEU A 444 16.87 14.12 4.60
N ASP A 445 16.89 14.23 5.94
CA ASP A 445 18.09 14.30 6.78
C ASP A 445 18.57 12.92 7.27
N VAL A 446 17.82 11.86 6.95
CA VAL A 446 18.07 10.49 7.39
C VAL A 446 17.53 9.50 6.36
N PHE A 447 18.25 8.39 6.15
CA PHE A 447 17.75 7.25 5.39
C PHE A 447 17.74 5.95 6.21
N ASN A 448 16.91 5.01 5.76
CA ASN A 448 16.64 3.72 6.40
C ASN A 448 16.86 2.56 5.41
N ASN A 449 16.78 2.81 4.11
CA ASN A 449 16.98 1.80 3.07
C ASN A 449 18.28 2.07 2.32
N TYR A 450 18.38 3.21 1.62
CA TYR A 450 19.54 3.53 0.79
C TYR A 450 19.55 5.00 0.31
N PHE A 451 20.75 5.45 -0.06
CA PHE A 451 21.02 6.72 -0.72
C PHE A 451 21.74 6.45 -2.06
N SER A 452 21.34 7.09 -3.16
CA SER A 452 22.03 6.93 -4.44
C SER A 452 22.17 8.23 -5.23
N LEU A 453 23.13 8.22 -6.16
CA LEU A 453 23.40 9.32 -7.09
C LEU A 453 23.69 8.81 -8.50
N GLY A 454 23.43 9.64 -9.51
CA GLY A 454 23.58 9.29 -10.92
C GLY A 454 22.30 8.69 -11.51
N PHE A 455 22.44 7.66 -12.35
CA PHE A 455 21.38 7.11 -13.18
C PHE A 455 20.07 6.77 -12.42
N ASP A 456 20.13 5.97 -11.35
CA ASP A 456 18.95 5.61 -10.53
C ASP A 456 18.22 6.85 -9.97
N ALA A 457 18.98 7.81 -9.45
CA ALA A 457 18.42 9.04 -8.92
C ALA A 457 17.80 9.92 -10.01
N HIS A 458 18.30 9.87 -11.25
CA HIS A 458 17.72 10.57 -12.39
C HIS A 458 16.37 9.97 -12.80
N VAL A 459 16.32 8.65 -13.00
CA VAL A 459 15.09 7.89 -13.26
C VAL A 459 14.05 8.11 -12.16
N THR A 460 14.49 8.09 -10.90
CA THR A 460 13.63 8.35 -9.74
C THR A 460 13.09 9.78 -9.75
N LEU A 461 13.91 10.77 -10.14
CA LEU A 461 13.50 12.17 -10.28
C LEU A 461 12.43 12.36 -11.37
N GLU A 462 12.64 11.83 -12.57
CA GLU A 462 11.66 11.94 -13.66
C GLU A 462 10.35 11.19 -13.33
N PHE A 463 10.43 10.01 -12.72
CA PHE A 463 9.26 9.30 -12.19
C PHE A 463 8.49 10.16 -11.18
N HIS A 464 9.20 10.83 -10.26
CA HIS A 464 8.59 11.68 -9.25
C HIS A 464 7.94 12.92 -9.88
N GLU A 465 8.62 13.63 -10.78
CA GLU A 465 8.08 14.81 -11.48
C GLU A 465 6.85 14.46 -12.31
N SER A 466 6.88 13.34 -13.03
CA SER A 466 5.74 12.81 -13.79
C SER A 466 4.54 12.48 -12.90
N ARG A 467 4.79 11.92 -11.70
CA ARG A 467 3.78 11.62 -10.68
C ARG A 467 3.20 12.88 -10.02
N GLU A 468 3.98 13.95 -9.86
CA GLU A 468 3.47 15.23 -9.37
C GLU A 468 2.68 16.00 -10.42
N ALA A 469 3.04 15.86 -11.71
CA ALA A 469 2.32 16.46 -12.83
C ALA A 469 0.95 15.80 -13.11
N ASN A 470 0.87 14.46 -13.04
CA ASN A 470 -0.31 13.69 -13.46
C ASN A 470 -0.77 12.66 -12.40
N PRO A 471 -1.11 13.08 -11.16
CA PRO A 471 -1.32 12.17 -10.03
C PRO A 471 -2.38 11.08 -10.28
N GLU A 472 -3.38 11.36 -11.12
CA GLU A 472 -4.41 10.42 -11.53
C GLU A 472 -3.89 9.24 -12.37
N LYS A 473 -2.83 9.43 -13.17
CA LYS A 473 -2.17 8.34 -13.93
C LYS A 473 -1.43 7.35 -13.01
N PHE A 474 -1.11 7.73 -11.77
CA PHE A 474 -0.27 6.96 -10.82
C PHE A 474 -1.04 6.30 -9.65
N ASN A 475 -2.35 6.06 -9.84
CA ASN A 475 -3.22 5.47 -8.81
C ASN A 475 -3.10 3.93 -8.63
N SER A 476 -2.26 3.23 -9.40
CA SER A 476 -2.10 1.78 -9.33
C SER A 476 -0.63 1.39 -9.11
N ARG A 477 -0.37 0.45 -8.18
CA ARG A 477 0.99 -0.11 -7.97
C ARG A 477 1.58 -0.64 -9.27
N PHE A 478 0.77 -1.31 -10.09
CA PHE A 478 1.23 -1.91 -11.34
C PHE A 478 1.65 -0.83 -12.34
N ARG A 479 0.78 0.17 -12.60
CA ARG A 479 1.11 1.32 -13.47
C ARG A 479 2.34 2.08 -12.97
N ASN A 480 2.49 2.22 -11.66
CA ASN A 480 3.66 2.88 -11.07
C ASN A 480 4.96 2.10 -11.31
N LYS A 481 4.93 0.77 -11.22
CA LYS A 481 6.09 -0.07 -11.59
C LYS A 481 6.39 0.02 -13.09
N MET A 482 5.37 -0.06 -13.95
CA MET A 482 5.55 0.07 -15.40
C MET A 482 6.17 1.41 -15.80
N PHE A 483 5.68 2.53 -15.24
CA PHE A 483 6.23 3.85 -15.55
C PHE A 483 7.70 3.94 -15.12
N TYR A 484 8.04 3.54 -13.89
CA TYR A 484 9.42 3.56 -13.41
C TYR A 484 10.34 2.69 -14.29
N ALA A 485 9.90 1.49 -14.68
CA ALA A 485 10.64 0.63 -15.60
C ALA A 485 10.76 1.22 -17.02
N GLY A 486 9.72 1.90 -17.52
CA GLY A 486 9.70 2.57 -18.82
C GLY A 486 10.66 3.76 -18.86
N THR A 487 10.65 4.61 -17.84
CA THR A 487 11.62 5.71 -17.67
C THR A 487 13.05 5.16 -17.58
N ALA A 488 13.28 4.15 -16.74
CA ALA A 488 14.59 3.49 -16.63
C ALA A 488 15.10 2.97 -17.97
N PHE A 489 14.22 2.34 -18.77
CA PHE A 489 14.57 1.83 -20.09
C PHE A 489 14.81 2.95 -21.12
N SER A 490 14.02 4.02 -21.08
CA SER A 490 14.21 5.19 -21.94
C SER A 490 15.56 5.87 -21.69
N ASP A 491 15.88 6.17 -20.43
CA ASP A 491 17.16 6.75 -20.04
C ASP A 491 18.33 5.82 -20.36
N PHE A 492 18.14 4.51 -20.22
CA PHE A 492 19.14 3.51 -20.57
C PHE A 492 19.52 3.59 -22.05
N LEU A 493 18.54 3.75 -22.94
CA LEU A 493 18.75 3.95 -24.37
C LEU A 493 19.32 5.34 -24.72
N MET A 494 18.92 6.39 -23.99
CA MET A 494 19.40 7.76 -24.22
C MET A 494 20.82 8.00 -23.69
N GLY A 495 21.31 7.18 -22.75
CA GLY A 495 22.70 7.16 -22.30
C GLY A 495 23.15 8.47 -21.62
N SER A 496 22.27 9.07 -20.82
CA SER A 496 22.37 10.46 -20.35
C SER A 496 23.39 10.72 -19.21
N SER A 497 24.04 9.70 -18.64
CA SER A 497 24.86 9.83 -17.41
C SER A 497 26.39 9.67 -17.57
N LYS A 498 26.91 9.79 -18.80
CA LYS A 498 28.27 9.35 -19.21
C LYS A 498 29.49 9.87 -18.43
N ASP A 499 29.34 10.81 -17.50
CA ASP A 499 30.44 11.47 -16.80
C ASP A 499 30.37 11.47 -15.26
N LEU A 500 29.47 10.70 -14.61
CA LEU A 500 29.31 10.72 -13.14
C LEU A 500 30.65 10.65 -12.39
N ALA A 501 31.49 9.66 -12.72
CA ALA A 501 32.78 9.40 -12.07
C ALA A 501 33.80 10.57 -12.15
N LYS A 502 33.64 11.52 -13.08
CA LYS A 502 34.51 12.69 -13.20
C LYS A 502 34.15 13.82 -12.22
N HIS A 503 32.94 13.81 -11.68
CA HIS A 503 32.36 14.91 -10.90
C HIS A 503 32.12 14.55 -9.44
N ILE A 504 32.59 13.38 -9.00
CA ILE A 504 32.42 12.90 -7.63
C ILE A 504 33.75 12.51 -7.02
N ARG A 505 33.92 12.83 -5.74
CA ARG A 505 34.98 12.33 -4.87
C ARG A 505 34.32 11.57 -3.72
N VAL A 506 34.77 10.34 -3.44
CA VAL A 506 34.19 9.49 -2.39
C VAL A 506 35.28 9.04 -1.44
N VAL A 507 35.16 9.42 -0.18
CA VAL A 507 36.03 8.98 0.92
C VAL A 507 35.20 8.16 1.89
N CYS A 508 35.61 6.92 2.16
CA CYS A 508 34.93 6.00 3.07
C CYS A 508 35.89 5.60 4.20
N ASP A 509 35.53 5.82 5.46
CA ASP A 509 36.38 5.58 6.65
C ASP A 509 37.81 6.16 6.53
N GLY A 510 37.94 7.29 5.81
CA GLY A 510 39.22 7.96 5.54
C GLY A 510 39.98 7.47 4.30
N MET A 511 39.57 6.34 3.68
CA MET A 511 40.12 5.84 2.43
C MET A 511 39.47 6.54 1.22
N ASP A 512 40.27 7.13 0.34
CA ASP A 512 39.78 7.78 -0.89
C ASP A 512 39.54 6.74 -1.99
N LEU A 513 38.27 6.46 -2.30
CA LEU A 513 37.84 5.50 -3.31
C LEU A 513 37.73 6.10 -4.72
N THR A 514 37.97 7.41 -4.85
CA THR A 514 37.84 8.13 -6.12
C THR A 514 38.65 7.51 -7.27
N PRO A 515 39.89 7.02 -7.09
CA PRO A 515 40.61 6.32 -8.16
C PRO A 515 39.91 5.05 -8.64
N LYS A 516 39.38 4.21 -7.72
CA LYS A 516 38.62 2.98 -8.05
C LYS A 516 37.33 3.32 -8.81
N ILE A 517 36.66 4.41 -8.43
CA ILE A 517 35.45 4.90 -9.11
C ILE A 517 35.79 5.45 -10.51
N GLN A 518 36.88 6.19 -10.68
CA GLN A 518 37.31 6.73 -11.97
C GLN A 518 37.75 5.64 -12.96
N ASP A 519 38.30 4.54 -12.47
CA ASP A 519 38.66 3.36 -13.27
C ASP A 519 37.40 2.59 -13.74
N LEU A 520 36.53 2.21 -12.79
CA LEU A 520 35.29 1.46 -13.04
C LEU A 520 34.23 2.24 -13.84
N LYS A 521 34.27 3.59 -13.81
CA LYS A 521 33.34 4.51 -14.49
C LYS A 521 31.84 4.19 -14.26
N PRO A 522 31.40 3.95 -13.01
CA PRO A 522 30.00 3.65 -12.74
C PRO A 522 29.11 4.84 -13.14
N GLN A 523 27.93 4.53 -13.66
CA GLN A 523 26.87 5.47 -14.01
C GLN A 523 25.94 5.76 -12.84
N CYS A 524 26.00 4.93 -11.79
CA CYS A 524 25.33 5.15 -10.51
C CYS A 524 26.21 4.63 -9.37
N VAL A 525 26.19 5.33 -8.24
CA VAL A 525 26.78 4.86 -6.97
C VAL A 525 25.65 4.79 -5.94
N VAL A 526 25.60 3.68 -5.21
CA VAL A 526 24.54 3.38 -4.22
C VAL A 526 25.19 3.06 -2.87
N PHE A 527 24.66 3.67 -1.82
CA PHE A 527 24.98 3.42 -0.42
C PHE A 527 23.78 2.71 0.20
N LEU A 528 23.92 1.42 0.52
CA LEU A 528 22.85 0.57 1.03
C LEU A 528 22.97 0.38 2.54
N ASN A 529 21.82 0.33 3.19
CA ASN A 529 21.64 -0.14 4.57
C ASN A 529 20.79 -1.42 4.65
N ILE A 530 20.16 -1.83 3.55
CA ILE A 530 19.35 -3.04 3.47
C ILE A 530 19.69 -3.85 2.20
N PRO A 531 19.55 -5.20 2.24
CA PRO A 531 19.86 -6.07 1.12
C PRO A 531 18.86 -6.03 -0.05
N ARG A 532 17.77 -5.27 0.06
CA ARG A 532 16.73 -5.20 -0.97
C ARG A 532 16.70 -3.80 -1.59
N TYR A 533 16.69 -3.77 -2.91
CA TYR A 533 16.75 -2.56 -3.71
C TYR A 533 15.89 -2.73 -4.98
N CYS A 534 15.45 -1.62 -5.58
CA CYS A 534 14.70 -1.61 -6.84
C CYS A 534 13.56 -2.66 -6.88
N ALA A 535 12.65 -2.58 -5.91
CA ALA A 535 11.50 -3.47 -5.75
C ALA A 535 11.81 -4.96 -5.51
N GLY A 536 13.00 -5.30 -4.99
CA GLY A 536 13.31 -6.61 -4.40
C GLY A 536 14.62 -7.27 -4.86
N THR A 537 15.35 -6.67 -5.81
CA THR A 537 16.67 -7.13 -6.26
C THR A 537 17.69 -7.15 -5.12
N MET A 538 18.77 -7.92 -5.28
CA MET A 538 19.85 -8.08 -4.29
C MET A 538 21.18 -7.53 -4.85
N PRO A 539 21.39 -6.20 -4.80
CA PRO A 539 22.47 -5.53 -5.51
C PRO A 539 23.88 -5.89 -5.04
N TRP A 540 24.04 -6.40 -3.81
CA TRP A 540 25.32 -6.88 -3.25
C TRP A 540 25.64 -8.34 -3.66
N GLY A 541 24.69 -9.04 -4.27
CA GLY A 541 24.80 -10.47 -4.62
C GLY A 541 24.73 -11.40 -3.40
N HIS A 542 25.15 -12.65 -3.60
CA HIS A 542 25.25 -13.65 -2.54
C HIS A 542 26.64 -13.62 -1.87
N PRO A 543 26.76 -13.84 -0.54
CA PRO A 543 28.06 -13.86 0.15
C PRO A 543 28.97 -15.05 -0.20
N GLY A 544 28.49 -16.05 -0.95
CA GLY A 544 29.15 -17.35 -1.07
C GLY A 544 30.35 -17.43 -2.02
N GLU A 545 30.57 -16.43 -2.88
CA GLU A 545 31.56 -16.52 -3.98
C GLU A 545 32.86 -15.74 -3.70
N HIS A 546 32.88 -14.79 -2.75
CA HIS A 546 34.05 -13.96 -2.46
C HIS A 546 34.16 -13.64 -0.96
N HIS A 547 35.33 -13.89 -0.38
CA HIS A 547 35.61 -13.72 1.05
C HIS A 547 36.14 -12.32 1.45
N ASP A 548 36.17 -11.36 0.53
CA ASP A 548 36.75 -10.03 0.76
C ASP A 548 35.84 -9.09 1.57
N PHE A 549 34.59 -9.50 1.84
CA PHE A 549 33.56 -8.70 2.51
C PHE A 549 32.78 -9.52 3.54
N GLU A 550 32.26 -8.85 4.56
CA GLU A 550 31.38 -9.47 5.56
C GLU A 550 29.97 -9.69 4.99
N PRO A 551 29.20 -10.69 5.47
CA PRO A 551 27.81 -10.88 5.06
C PRO A 551 26.98 -9.64 5.36
N GLN A 552 26.25 -9.14 4.36
CA GLN A 552 25.41 -7.94 4.48
C GLN A 552 24.37 -8.08 5.60
N ARG A 553 24.35 -7.12 6.54
CA ARG A 553 23.35 -6.99 7.60
C ARG A 553 22.78 -5.56 7.57
N HIS A 554 21.76 -5.32 8.38
CA HIS A 554 21.10 -4.01 8.51
C HIS A 554 21.13 -3.53 9.96
N ASP A 555 22.04 -4.10 10.75
CA ASP A 555 22.17 -3.95 12.21
C ASP A 555 23.61 -4.26 12.68
N ASP A 556 24.61 -4.00 11.84
CA ASP A 556 26.05 -4.12 12.13
C ASP A 556 26.80 -2.77 12.24
N GLY A 557 26.14 -1.67 11.86
CA GLY A 557 26.73 -0.33 11.79
C GLY A 557 27.58 -0.07 10.55
N TYR A 558 27.38 -0.81 9.45
CA TYR A 558 28.05 -0.60 8.16
C TYR A 558 27.08 -0.20 7.04
N LEU A 559 27.61 0.47 6.02
CA LEU A 559 26.98 0.71 4.72
C LEU A 559 27.72 -0.09 3.66
N GLU A 560 26.99 -0.85 2.83
CA GLU A 560 27.52 -1.36 1.57
C GLU A 560 27.58 -0.26 0.52
N VAL A 561 28.74 -0.05 -0.09
CA VAL A 561 28.94 0.90 -1.18
C VAL A 561 29.11 0.14 -2.49
N ILE A 562 28.26 0.43 -3.46
CA ILE A 562 28.20 -0.27 -4.76
C ILE A 562 28.31 0.73 -5.92
N GLY A 563 29.09 0.37 -6.95
CA GLY A 563 29.10 1.03 -8.24
C GLY A 563 28.32 0.23 -9.29
N PHE A 564 27.49 0.90 -10.09
CA PHE A 564 26.79 0.27 -11.21
C PHE A 564 27.26 0.82 -12.55
N THR A 565 27.79 -0.05 -13.39
CA THR A 565 27.86 0.14 -14.85
C THR A 565 26.49 -0.16 -15.48
N MET A 566 26.23 0.32 -16.71
CA MET A 566 24.98 0.01 -17.43
C MET A 566 24.73 -1.50 -17.52
N THR A 567 25.78 -2.29 -17.78
CA THR A 567 25.72 -3.76 -17.85
C THR A 567 25.28 -4.37 -16.53
N SER A 568 25.90 -3.99 -15.41
CA SER A 568 25.52 -4.49 -14.08
C SER A 568 24.11 -4.08 -13.67
N LEU A 569 23.67 -2.86 -14.05
CA LEU A 569 22.31 -2.38 -13.76
C LEU A 569 21.25 -3.16 -14.54
N ALA A 570 21.51 -3.49 -15.82
CA ALA A 570 20.65 -4.35 -16.62
C ALA A 570 20.59 -5.78 -16.08
N ALA A 571 21.70 -6.30 -15.53
CA ALA A 571 21.78 -7.64 -14.97
C ALA A 571 21.02 -7.81 -13.63
N LEU A 572 20.74 -6.74 -12.88
CA LEU A 572 20.07 -6.81 -11.57
C LEU A 572 18.75 -7.59 -11.58
N GLN A 573 17.96 -7.47 -12.66
CA GLN A 573 16.65 -8.13 -12.76
C GLN A 573 16.73 -9.64 -13.00
N VAL A 574 17.89 -10.15 -13.45
CA VAL A 574 18.17 -11.58 -13.67
C VAL A 574 19.10 -12.17 -12.60
N GLY A 575 19.20 -11.52 -11.43
CA GLY A 575 20.02 -11.98 -10.30
C GLY A 575 21.47 -11.50 -10.30
N GLY A 576 21.85 -10.63 -11.24
CA GLY A 576 23.16 -9.96 -11.22
C GLY A 576 23.33 -9.00 -10.03
N HIS A 577 24.57 -8.59 -9.79
CA HIS A 577 24.95 -7.66 -8.72
C HIS A 577 25.78 -6.49 -9.29
N GLY A 578 25.99 -5.45 -8.49
CA GLY A 578 26.89 -4.35 -8.82
C GLY A 578 28.34 -4.60 -8.41
N GLU A 579 29.22 -3.65 -8.70
CA GLU A 579 30.62 -3.69 -8.28
C GLU A 579 30.76 -3.33 -6.80
N ARG A 580 31.23 -4.28 -5.99
CA ARG A 580 31.40 -4.12 -4.54
C ARG A 580 32.59 -3.18 -4.25
N LEU A 581 32.31 -1.95 -3.81
CA LEU A 581 33.33 -0.92 -3.62
C LEU A 581 33.98 -1.02 -2.23
N THR A 582 33.18 -0.99 -1.16
CA THR A 582 33.58 -1.19 0.25
C THR A 582 32.37 -1.49 1.14
N GLN A 583 32.61 -1.94 2.38
CA GLN A 583 31.72 -1.73 3.53
C GLN A 583 32.35 -0.65 4.44
N CYS A 584 31.59 0.33 4.94
CA CYS A 584 32.15 1.45 5.73
C CYS A 584 31.18 2.04 6.78
N ARG A 585 31.69 2.83 7.72
CA ARG A 585 30.93 3.47 8.81
C ARG A 585 30.74 4.98 8.67
N GLU A 586 31.54 5.62 7.85
CA GLU A 586 31.45 7.04 7.54
C GLU A 586 31.78 7.29 6.06
N VAL A 587 31.00 8.14 5.41
CA VAL A 587 31.22 8.57 4.03
C VAL A 587 31.31 10.09 3.95
N VAL A 588 32.28 10.59 3.21
CA VAL A 588 32.32 11.97 2.71
C VAL A 588 32.31 11.93 1.18
N LEU A 589 31.18 12.33 0.61
CA LEU A 589 30.95 12.43 -0.83
C LEU A 589 30.97 13.91 -1.23
N THR A 590 31.88 14.32 -2.10
CA THR A 590 31.90 15.68 -2.68
C THR A 590 31.49 15.62 -4.14
N THR A 591 30.57 16.51 -4.55
CA THR A 591 30.11 16.66 -5.93
C THR A 591 30.58 18.00 -6.50
N SER A 592 31.11 18.00 -7.73
CA SER A 592 31.66 19.21 -8.37
C SER A 592 30.63 20.02 -9.16
N LYS A 593 29.45 19.44 -9.44
CA LYS A 593 28.36 20.06 -10.21
C LYS A 593 27.00 19.63 -9.65
N ALA A 594 25.92 20.21 -10.15
CA ALA A 594 24.58 19.73 -9.83
C ALA A 594 24.32 18.30 -10.35
N ILE A 595 23.90 17.38 -9.48
CA ILE A 595 23.71 15.95 -9.79
C ILE A 595 22.36 15.47 -9.19
N PRO A 596 21.55 14.67 -9.91
CA PRO A 596 20.43 13.95 -9.34
C PRO A 596 20.88 13.00 -8.21
N VAL A 597 20.20 13.11 -7.07
CA VAL A 597 20.36 12.22 -5.89
C VAL A 597 18.99 11.79 -5.39
N GLN A 598 18.89 10.64 -4.72
CA GLN A 598 17.66 10.21 -4.06
C GLN A 598 17.93 9.56 -2.69
N VAL A 599 16.98 9.75 -1.78
CA VAL A 599 17.02 9.26 -0.40
C VAL A 599 15.76 8.47 -0.11
N ASP A 600 15.85 7.16 0.14
CA ASP A 600 14.69 6.27 0.39
C ASP A 600 13.54 6.41 -0.65
N GLY A 601 13.87 6.72 -1.91
CA GLY A 601 12.92 6.93 -3.01
C GLY A 601 12.36 8.35 -3.15
N GLU A 602 12.82 9.31 -2.34
CA GLU A 602 12.53 10.74 -2.51
C GLU A 602 13.71 11.42 -3.23
N PRO A 603 13.55 11.89 -4.48
CA PRO A 603 14.64 12.44 -5.29
C PRO A 603 14.76 13.97 -5.21
N CYS A 604 15.94 14.50 -5.52
CA CYS A 604 16.14 15.89 -5.91
C CYS A 604 17.34 16.08 -6.85
N LYS A 605 17.39 17.21 -7.55
CA LYS A 605 18.60 17.68 -8.22
C LYS A 605 19.41 18.52 -7.22
N LEU A 606 20.42 17.92 -6.60
CA LEU A 606 21.23 18.60 -5.59
C LEU A 606 22.29 19.47 -6.28
N ALA A 607 22.52 20.68 -5.76
CA ALA A 607 23.63 21.54 -6.19
C ALA A 607 24.99 20.91 -5.82
N ALA A 608 26.08 21.45 -6.36
CA ALA A 608 27.44 21.02 -6.00
C ALA A 608 27.64 21.12 -4.48
N SER A 609 27.77 19.95 -3.84
CA SER A 609 27.66 19.78 -2.39
C SER A 609 28.69 18.78 -1.86
N ARG A 610 29.08 18.96 -0.60
CA ARG A 610 29.75 17.96 0.22
C ARG A 610 28.73 17.34 1.16
N ILE A 611 28.60 16.02 1.10
CA ILE A 611 27.61 15.21 1.78
C ILE A 611 28.35 14.31 2.75
N ARG A 612 28.02 14.40 4.03
CA ARG A 612 28.51 13.51 5.09
C ARG A 612 27.43 12.50 5.44
N ILE A 613 27.80 11.22 5.46
CA ILE A 613 26.96 10.10 5.88
C ILE A 613 27.58 9.45 7.11
N ALA A 614 26.81 9.26 8.17
CA ALA A 614 27.26 8.60 9.40
C ALA A 614 26.10 7.92 10.13
N LEU A 615 26.39 6.93 10.97
CA LEU A 615 25.38 6.21 11.75
C LEU A 615 24.70 7.16 12.77
N ARG A 616 23.36 7.29 12.66
CA ARG A 616 22.51 8.12 13.52
C ARG A 616 22.10 7.38 14.79
N ASN A 617 21.42 6.27 14.61
CA ASN A 617 20.93 5.38 15.66
C ASN A 617 20.42 4.05 15.07
N GLN A 618 20.02 3.13 15.96
CA GLN A 618 19.24 1.96 15.59
C GLN A 618 17.76 2.16 15.91
N ALA A 619 16.89 1.83 14.96
CA ALA A 619 15.46 1.70 15.15
C ALA A 619 15.08 0.27 15.48
N THR A 620 14.17 0.11 16.44
CA THR A 620 13.62 -1.20 16.78
C THR A 620 12.50 -1.56 15.79
N MET A 621 12.63 -2.69 15.12
CA MET A 621 11.69 -3.18 14.10
C MET A 621 11.08 -4.52 14.51
N VAL A 622 9.97 -4.90 13.88
CA VAL A 622 9.42 -6.27 13.94
C VAL A 622 9.70 -6.97 12.62
N GLN A 623 10.49 -8.04 12.65
CA GLN A 623 10.65 -8.96 11.53
C GLN A 623 9.54 -10.03 11.61
N LYS A 624 8.85 -10.31 10.49
CA LYS A 624 7.89 -11.41 10.44
C LYS A 624 8.65 -12.73 10.63
N ALA A 625 8.21 -13.54 11.59
CA ALA A 625 8.78 -14.85 11.83
C ALA A 625 8.58 -15.74 10.59
N LYS A 626 9.66 -16.32 10.05
CA LYS A 626 9.56 -17.44 9.10
C LYS A 626 8.92 -18.61 9.86
N ARG A 627 7.85 -19.21 9.31
CA ARG A 627 7.15 -20.31 9.97
C ARG A 627 8.00 -21.58 9.96
N ARG A 628 8.81 -21.78 10.99
CA ARG A 628 8.97 -23.13 11.56
C ARG A 628 7.75 -23.40 12.44
N SER A 629 7.13 -24.56 12.26
CA SER A 629 5.92 -24.93 13.00
C SER A 629 6.24 -25.00 14.50
N ALA A 630 5.78 -24.00 15.26
CA ALA A 630 6.14 -23.81 16.66
C ALA A 630 4.95 -23.37 17.50
N ALA A 631 3.84 -24.12 17.40
CA ALA A 631 2.90 -24.21 18.51
C ALA A 631 3.42 -25.29 19.47
N PRO A 632 3.83 -24.96 20.71
CA PRO A 632 4.22 -25.95 21.69
C PRO A 632 2.98 -26.65 22.25
N LEU A 633 2.44 -27.61 21.50
CA LEU A 633 1.84 -28.79 22.11
C LEU A 633 2.98 -29.76 22.47
N HIS A 634 2.83 -30.41 23.63
CA HIS A 634 3.84 -31.29 24.21
C HIS A 634 4.41 -32.35 23.27
N SER A 635 5.66 -32.72 23.56
CA SER A 635 6.42 -33.86 23.03
C SER A 635 7.33 -33.58 21.83
N ASP A 636 8.47 -34.27 21.86
CA ASP A 636 9.67 -34.19 21.03
C ASP A 636 9.53 -34.14 19.50
N GLN A 637 10.69 -33.96 18.84
CA GLN A 637 10.98 -34.10 17.40
C GLN A 637 10.75 -32.82 16.57
N GLN A 638 11.62 -32.45 15.62
CA GLN A 638 13.02 -32.81 15.31
C GLN A 638 13.62 -31.58 14.57
N PRO A 639 14.95 -31.38 14.49
CA PRO A 639 15.51 -30.36 13.59
C PRO A 639 15.05 -30.61 12.15
N VAL A 640 14.88 -29.54 11.36
CA VAL A 640 14.55 -29.65 9.92
C VAL A 640 15.56 -30.59 9.27
N PRO A 641 15.13 -31.69 8.62
CA PRO A 641 16.04 -32.63 7.98
C PRO A 641 16.95 -31.89 6.98
N GLU A 642 18.26 -32.21 6.96
CA GLU A 642 19.17 -31.68 5.93
C GLU A 642 18.65 -31.98 4.52
N GLN A 643 17.96 -33.12 4.35
CA GLN A 643 17.26 -33.49 3.13
C GLN A 643 15.84 -33.95 3.44
N LEU A 644 14.86 -33.39 2.72
CA LEU A 644 13.49 -33.85 2.68
C LEU A 644 13.33 -34.85 1.53
N ARG A 645 12.66 -35.97 1.81
CA ARG A 645 12.26 -36.97 0.81
C ARG A 645 10.75 -36.86 0.62
N ILE A 646 10.31 -36.28 -0.48
CA ILE A 646 8.89 -35.94 -0.73
C ILE A 646 8.33 -36.80 -1.86
N GLN A 647 7.16 -37.39 -1.65
CA GLN A 647 6.40 -38.04 -2.73
C GLN A 647 5.74 -36.98 -3.62
N VAL A 648 5.83 -37.14 -4.93
CA VAL A 648 5.27 -36.23 -5.93
C VAL A 648 4.09 -36.94 -6.58
N SER A 649 2.90 -36.35 -6.48
CA SER A 649 1.67 -36.88 -7.08
C SER A 649 1.04 -35.86 -8.02
N ARG A 650 0.66 -36.29 -9.22
CA ARG A 650 0.05 -35.44 -10.25
C ARG A 650 -1.48 -35.54 -10.23
N VAL A 651 -2.13 -34.43 -10.47
CA VAL A 651 -3.59 -34.26 -10.51
C VAL A 651 -3.95 -33.77 -11.91
N SER A 652 -5.02 -34.29 -12.52
CA SER A 652 -5.48 -33.79 -13.82
C SER A 652 -6.25 -32.49 -13.67
N MET A 653 -6.31 -31.67 -14.74
CA MET A 653 -7.18 -30.49 -14.73
C MET A 653 -8.66 -30.85 -14.52
N HIS A 654 -9.12 -31.98 -15.06
CA HIS A 654 -10.50 -32.44 -14.87
C HIS A 654 -10.81 -32.78 -13.40
N ASP A 655 -9.92 -33.54 -12.76
CA ASP A 655 -10.08 -33.94 -11.35
C ASP A 655 -9.94 -32.71 -10.43
N TYR A 656 -9.03 -31.78 -10.74
CA TYR A 656 -8.90 -30.51 -10.02
C TYR A 656 -10.16 -29.64 -10.14
N GLU A 657 -10.68 -29.40 -11.35
CA GLU A 657 -11.90 -28.62 -11.55
C GLU A 657 -13.09 -29.22 -10.79
N ALA A 658 -13.24 -30.55 -10.82
CA ALA A 658 -14.31 -31.26 -10.13
C ALA A 658 -14.15 -31.31 -8.59
N LEU A 659 -12.93 -31.51 -8.08
CA LEU A 659 -12.67 -31.94 -6.70
C LEU A 659 -11.81 -30.98 -5.87
N HIS A 660 -11.34 -29.84 -6.39
CA HIS A 660 -10.43 -28.95 -5.62
C HIS A 660 -10.96 -28.52 -4.23
N TYR A 661 -12.28 -28.44 -4.05
CA TYR A 661 -12.95 -28.17 -2.76
C TYR A 661 -13.07 -29.38 -1.82
N ASP A 662 -12.88 -30.61 -2.31
CA ASP A 662 -12.87 -31.85 -1.51
C ASP A 662 -11.46 -32.45 -1.55
N LYS A 663 -10.65 -32.05 -0.55
CA LYS A 663 -9.23 -32.42 -0.49
C LYS A 663 -8.99 -33.93 -0.50
N GLU A 664 -9.87 -34.72 0.11
CA GLU A 664 -9.62 -36.16 0.25
C GLU A 664 -9.94 -36.87 -1.07
N GLN A 665 -11.04 -36.51 -1.74
CA GLN A 665 -11.32 -37.03 -3.09
C GLN A 665 -10.25 -36.60 -4.11
N LEU A 666 -9.72 -35.36 -4.05
CA LEU A 666 -8.66 -34.94 -4.97
C LEU A 666 -7.35 -35.71 -4.76
N LYS A 667 -7.01 -36.06 -3.51
CA LYS A 667 -5.85 -36.92 -3.22
C LYS A 667 -6.07 -38.34 -3.75
N GLU A 668 -7.25 -38.92 -3.53
CA GLU A 668 -7.61 -40.24 -4.08
C GLU A 668 -7.61 -40.28 -5.61
N ALA A 669 -7.94 -39.17 -6.27
CA ALA A 669 -7.87 -39.01 -7.73
C ALA A 669 -6.45 -38.72 -8.25
N SER A 670 -5.48 -38.40 -7.38
CA SER A 670 -4.11 -38.10 -7.79
C SER A 670 -3.33 -39.37 -8.17
N VAL A 671 -2.45 -39.25 -9.16
CA VAL A 671 -1.62 -40.34 -9.66
C VAL A 671 -0.17 -40.11 -9.20
N PRO A 672 0.47 -41.05 -8.48
CA PRO A 672 1.86 -40.87 -8.06
C PRO A 672 2.80 -40.79 -9.26
N LEU A 673 3.73 -39.84 -9.23
CA LEU A 673 4.76 -39.62 -10.25
C LEU A 673 6.12 -40.21 -9.83
N GLY A 674 6.53 -40.01 -8.58
CA GLY A 674 7.83 -40.46 -8.07
C GLY A 674 8.22 -39.76 -6.76
N THR A 675 9.45 -39.97 -6.30
CA THR A 675 9.96 -39.35 -5.06
C THR A 675 11.16 -38.47 -5.35
N VAL A 676 11.14 -37.21 -4.91
CA VAL A 676 12.31 -36.32 -4.95
C VAL A 676 13.01 -36.26 -3.60
N VAL A 677 14.32 -35.99 -3.65
CA VAL A 677 15.11 -35.61 -2.47
C VAL A 677 15.67 -34.22 -2.71
N VAL A 678 15.40 -33.30 -1.78
CA VAL A 678 15.77 -31.87 -1.85
C VAL A 678 16.25 -31.38 -0.48
N PRO A 679 17.13 -30.36 -0.39
CA PRO A 679 17.48 -29.72 0.88
C PRO A 679 16.27 -29.27 1.71
N GLY A 680 16.39 -29.30 3.04
CA GLY A 680 15.28 -28.95 3.97
C GLY A 680 14.75 -27.52 3.89
N ASP A 681 15.51 -26.63 3.26
CA ASP A 681 15.21 -25.21 3.02
C ASP A 681 15.01 -24.87 1.53
N SER A 682 14.71 -25.88 0.70
CA SER A 682 14.42 -25.68 -0.72
C SER A 682 13.14 -24.89 -0.94
N ASP A 683 13.21 -23.89 -1.81
CA ASP A 683 12.03 -23.30 -2.45
C ASP A 683 11.45 -24.23 -3.53
N LEU A 684 10.30 -23.84 -4.09
CA LEU A 684 9.63 -24.64 -5.11
C LEU A 684 10.33 -24.58 -6.48
N GLU A 685 11.14 -23.56 -6.75
CA GLU A 685 11.90 -23.44 -8.00
C GLU A 685 13.05 -24.47 -8.04
N LEU A 686 13.78 -24.62 -6.93
CA LEU A 686 14.75 -25.70 -6.76
C LEU A 686 14.06 -27.08 -6.77
N CYS A 687 12.91 -27.22 -6.09
CA CYS A 687 12.15 -28.47 -6.08
C CYS A 687 11.67 -28.86 -7.49
N ARG A 688 11.20 -27.90 -8.29
CA ARG A 688 10.83 -28.10 -9.70
C ARG A 688 11.98 -28.67 -10.50
N ALA A 689 13.20 -28.13 -10.36
CA ALA A 689 14.37 -28.65 -11.05
C ALA A 689 14.70 -30.11 -10.68
N HIS A 690 14.31 -30.57 -9.48
CA HIS A 690 14.43 -31.98 -9.07
C HIS A 690 13.29 -32.85 -9.63
N ILE A 691 12.05 -32.33 -9.71
CA ILE A 691 10.90 -33.01 -10.31
C ILE A 691 11.08 -33.17 -11.83
N GLU A 692 11.57 -32.14 -12.52
CA GLU A 692 11.84 -32.19 -13.97
C GLU A 692 12.99 -33.17 -14.29
N ARG A 693 13.94 -33.38 -13.37
CA ARG A 693 14.98 -34.42 -13.48
C ARG A 693 14.45 -35.85 -13.31
N LEU A 694 13.32 -36.09 -12.59
CA LEU A 694 12.70 -37.43 -12.54
C LEU A 694 12.26 -37.93 -13.94
N GLN A 695 12.14 -37.03 -14.93
CA GLN A 695 11.79 -37.39 -16.31
C GLN A 695 12.99 -37.59 -17.24
N GLN A 696 14.23 -37.46 -16.72
CA GLN A 696 15.47 -37.54 -17.52
C GLN A 696 16.33 -38.78 -17.21
N GLU A 697 15.83 -39.74 -16.43
CA GLU A 697 16.54 -41.00 -16.20
C GLU A 697 16.69 -41.82 -17.50
N PRO A 698 17.84 -42.51 -17.71
CA PRO A 698 18.34 -42.76 -19.06
C PRO A 698 17.87 -44.09 -19.65
N ASP A 699 18.10 -44.28 -20.96
CA ASP A 699 17.97 -45.56 -21.66
C ASP A 699 18.89 -46.64 -21.06
N GLY A 700 18.39 -47.33 -20.02
CA GLY A 700 19.07 -48.36 -19.26
C GLY A 700 18.19 -49.60 -19.13
N ALA A 701 18.50 -50.62 -19.93
CA ALA A 701 17.68 -51.82 -20.12
C ALA A 701 17.11 -52.46 -18.83
N GLY A 702 15.79 -52.71 -18.81
CA GLY A 702 15.27 -53.89 -18.12
C GLY A 702 14.07 -53.81 -17.17
N ALA A 703 13.04 -52.98 -17.39
CA ALA A 703 11.67 -53.30 -16.91
C ALA A 703 10.61 -52.43 -17.59
N LYS A 704 9.62 -53.04 -18.27
CA LYS A 704 8.49 -52.31 -18.86
C LYS A 704 7.46 -51.97 -17.77
N SER A 705 7.40 -50.72 -17.33
CA SER A 705 6.26 -50.15 -16.58
C SER A 705 5.53 -49.12 -17.45
N PRO A 706 4.23 -49.30 -17.77
CA PRO A 706 3.56 -48.55 -18.84
C PRO A 706 2.84 -47.27 -18.36
N THR A 707 3.54 -46.32 -17.72
CA THR A 707 2.92 -45.05 -17.25
C THR A 707 3.80 -43.78 -17.34
N CYS A 708 4.99 -43.84 -17.94
CA CYS A 708 5.88 -42.68 -18.08
C CYS A 708 5.39 -41.69 -19.17
N GLN A 709 4.30 -40.99 -18.88
CA GLN A 709 3.87 -39.80 -19.62
C GLN A 709 4.69 -38.60 -19.17
N LYS A 710 5.28 -37.90 -20.14
CA LYS A 710 6.00 -36.63 -19.94
C LYS A 710 5.05 -35.59 -19.33
N LEU A 711 5.53 -34.81 -18.36
CA LEU A 711 4.76 -33.73 -17.73
C LEU A 711 4.49 -32.61 -18.76
N SER A 712 3.29 -32.04 -18.75
CA SER A 712 3.03 -30.82 -19.53
C SER A 712 4.02 -29.72 -19.15
N PRO A 713 4.63 -28.97 -20.09
CA PRO A 713 5.49 -27.83 -19.76
C PRO A 713 4.77 -26.72 -18.97
N LYS A 714 3.43 -26.80 -18.84
CA LYS A 714 2.58 -25.88 -18.08
C LYS A 714 2.21 -26.40 -16.68
N TRP A 715 2.80 -27.51 -16.21
CA TRP A 715 2.50 -28.04 -14.88
C TRP A 715 2.86 -27.05 -13.76
N CYS A 716 2.03 -26.95 -12.72
CA CYS A 716 2.29 -26.09 -11.56
C CYS A 716 2.07 -26.82 -10.22
N PHE A 717 2.62 -26.30 -9.13
CA PHE A 717 2.42 -26.87 -7.80
C PHE A 717 1.02 -26.58 -7.26
N LEU A 718 0.53 -27.47 -6.41
CA LEU A 718 -0.70 -27.30 -5.64
C LEU A 718 -0.38 -27.21 -4.15
N ASP A 719 -0.77 -26.11 -3.52
CA ASP A 719 -0.73 -25.94 -2.06
C ASP A 719 -1.82 -26.80 -1.40
N ALA A 720 -1.38 -27.79 -0.63
CA ALA A 720 -2.22 -28.70 0.13
C ALA A 720 -2.44 -28.27 1.60
N THR A 721 -1.71 -27.29 2.13
CA THR A 721 -1.74 -26.92 3.56
C THR A 721 -2.67 -25.75 3.87
N THR A 722 -2.90 -24.83 2.93
CA THR A 722 -3.85 -23.72 3.13
C THR A 722 -5.32 -24.18 3.14
N ALA A 723 -6.22 -23.29 3.58
CA ALA A 723 -7.52 -23.69 4.14
C ALA A 723 -8.50 -24.34 3.14
N SER A 724 -9.17 -25.41 3.57
CA SER A 724 -10.35 -26.08 2.97
C SER A 724 -10.26 -26.63 1.53
N ARG A 725 -9.41 -26.09 0.65
CA ARG A 725 -9.27 -26.53 -0.74
C ARG A 725 -7.80 -26.56 -1.16
N PHE A 726 -7.48 -27.18 -2.29
CA PHE A 726 -6.18 -27.01 -2.93
C PHE A 726 -6.13 -25.66 -3.65
N TYR A 727 -4.93 -25.06 -3.75
CA TYR A 727 -4.69 -23.83 -4.50
C TYR A 727 -3.53 -24.02 -5.48
N ARG A 728 -3.70 -23.59 -6.74
CA ARG A 728 -2.59 -23.49 -7.70
C ARG A 728 -1.59 -22.45 -7.23
N ILE A 729 -0.31 -22.79 -7.23
CA ILE A 729 0.80 -21.86 -7.06
C ILE A 729 1.28 -21.45 -8.44
N ASP A 730 1.34 -20.14 -8.69
CA ASP A 730 1.85 -19.61 -9.95
C ASP A 730 3.38 -19.80 -10.05
N ARG A 731 3.90 -20.05 -11.26
CA ARG A 731 5.33 -20.32 -11.48
C ARG A 731 6.21 -19.14 -11.03
N ALA A 732 5.74 -17.90 -11.14
CA ALA A 732 6.45 -16.71 -10.65
C ALA A 732 6.44 -16.57 -9.11
N GLN A 733 5.71 -17.42 -8.39
CA GLN A 733 5.68 -17.48 -6.92
C GLN A 733 6.49 -18.65 -6.35
N GLU A 734 7.12 -19.48 -7.17
CA GLU A 734 7.82 -20.68 -6.68
C GLU A 734 9.03 -20.35 -5.79
N HIS A 735 9.80 -19.30 -6.12
CA HIS A 735 10.87 -18.75 -5.28
C HIS A 735 10.39 -18.06 -3.99
N LEU A 736 9.07 -17.90 -3.79
CA LEU A 736 8.47 -17.26 -2.60
C LEU A 736 7.89 -18.27 -1.60
N ASN A 737 7.78 -19.54 -1.97
CA ASN A 737 7.20 -20.61 -1.17
C ASN A 737 8.23 -21.72 -0.96
N TYR A 738 8.32 -22.26 0.24
CA TYR A 738 9.21 -23.39 0.54
C TYR A 738 8.45 -24.73 0.48
N VAL A 739 9.14 -25.83 0.15
CA VAL A 739 8.51 -27.16 0.09
C VAL A 739 7.80 -27.52 1.40
N THR A 740 8.41 -27.19 2.54
CA THR A 740 7.84 -27.38 3.89
C THR A 740 6.61 -26.53 4.21
N GLU A 741 6.28 -25.53 3.39
CA GLU A 741 5.11 -24.68 3.59
C GLU A 741 3.86 -25.24 2.89
N ILE A 742 4.04 -26.04 1.84
CA ILE A 742 2.95 -26.52 0.97
C ILE A 742 2.76 -28.05 0.97
N ALA A 743 3.74 -28.78 1.50
CA ALA A 743 3.75 -30.23 1.62
C ALA A 743 4.15 -30.65 3.05
N GLN A 744 3.74 -31.85 3.45
CA GLN A 744 4.25 -32.54 4.64
C GLN A 744 5.15 -33.70 4.19
N ASP A 745 4.55 -34.80 3.74
CA ASP A 745 5.25 -35.96 3.18
C ASP A 745 5.05 -36.09 1.65
N GLU A 746 4.00 -35.46 1.13
CA GLU A 746 3.57 -35.52 -0.27
C GLU A 746 3.29 -34.11 -0.82
N ILE A 747 3.76 -33.85 -2.03
CA ILE A 747 3.57 -32.62 -2.81
C ILE A 747 2.75 -32.94 -4.05
N TYR A 748 1.76 -32.10 -4.34
CA TYR A 748 0.86 -32.31 -5.46
C TYR A 748 1.17 -31.32 -6.58
N ILE A 749 1.09 -31.79 -7.81
CA ILE A 749 1.29 -30.98 -9.03
C ILE A 749 0.08 -31.12 -9.94
N LEU A 750 -0.34 -30.03 -10.56
CA LEU A 750 -1.41 -30.01 -11.54
C LEU A 750 -0.81 -30.17 -12.93
N ASP A 751 -1.18 -31.23 -13.64
CA ASP A 751 -0.75 -31.51 -15.01
C ASP A 751 -1.94 -31.32 -15.98
N PRO A 752 -1.98 -30.23 -16.76
CA PRO A 752 -3.10 -29.94 -17.66
C PRO A 752 -3.30 -30.93 -18.80
N GLU A 753 -2.27 -31.72 -19.15
CA GLU A 753 -2.33 -32.69 -20.25
C GLU A 753 -2.60 -34.12 -19.76
N LEU A 754 -2.70 -34.34 -18.45
CA LEU A 754 -3.09 -35.62 -17.87
C LEU A 754 -4.57 -35.89 -18.15
N LEU A 755 -4.86 -37.01 -18.82
CA LEU A 755 -6.23 -37.48 -19.02
C LEU A 755 -6.80 -37.97 -17.68
N GLY A 756 -7.87 -37.33 -17.20
CA GLY A 756 -8.51 -37.65 -15.92
C GLY A 756 -9.05 -39.09 -15.86
N ALA A 757 -9.00 -39.69 -14.67
CA ALA A 757 -9.30 -41.11 -14.48
C ALA A 757 -10.79 -41.49 -14.68
N SER A 758 -11.69 -40.51 -14.77
CA SER A 758 -13.14 -40.71 -14.81
C SER A 758 -13.73 -40.75 -16.23
N ALA A 759 -13.25 -41.67 -17.07
CA ALA A 759 -13.90 -41.99 -18.33
C ALA A 759 -15.13 -42.89 -18.11
N ARG A 760 -16.32 -42.30 -17.92
CA ARG A 760 -17.60 -42.99 -18.06
C ARG A 760 -18.40 -42.39 -19.23
N PRO A 761 -18.77 -43.19 -20.25
CA PRO A 761 -19.72 -42.74 -21.28
C PRO A 761 -21.17 -42.70 -20.74
N ASP A 762 -22.06 -42.14 -21.56
CA ASP A 762 -23.53 -42.12 -21.45
C ASP A 762 -24.18 -41.07 -20.51
N LEU A 763 -24.37 -39.83 -21.03
CA LEU A 763 -25.67 -39.13 -20.90
C LEU A 763 -25.87 -38.07 -22.01
N PRO A 764 -27.09 -37.86 -22.58
CA PRO A 764 -27.26 -37.03 -23.79
C PRO A 764 -27.44 -35.52 -23.51
N THR A 765 -26.93 -34.69 -24.43
CA THR A 765 -27.13 -33.23 -24.48
C THR A 765 -28.55 -32.84 -24.92
N PRO A 766 -29.21 -31.88 -24.25
CA PRO A 766 -30.37 -31.18 -24.78
C PRO A 766 -29.95 -29.89 -25.49
N THR A 767 -30.04 -29.86 -26.82
CA THR A 767 -29.96 -28.62 -27.61
C THR A 767 -31.30 -27.86 -27.59
N SER A 768 -31.29 -26.58 -27.23
CA SER A 768 -32.33 -25.61 -27.62
C SER A 768 -31.76 -24.19 -27.69
N PRO A 769 -32.08 -23.38 -28.73
CA PRO A 769 -31.38 -22.11 -28.98
C PRO A 769 -32.22 -20.85 -28.70
N LEU A 770 -31.55 -19.68 -28.75
CA LEU A 770 -32.11 -18.31 -28.88
C LEU A 770 -32.86 -17.75 -27.64
N PRO A 771 -33.02 -16.41 -27.48
CA PRO A 771 -32.86 -15.35 -28.49
C PRO A 771 -31.93 -14.16 -28.15
N THR A 772 -31.43 -13.53 -29.21
CA THR A 772 -30.92 -12.16 -29.20
C THR A 772 -32.03 -11.14 -28.95
N SER A 773 -31.81 -10.15 -28.07
CA SER A 773 -32.67 -8.96 -27.98
C SER A 773 -31.88 -7.76 -27.43
N PRO A 774 -31.84 -6.60 -28.12
CA PRO A 774 -31.06 -5.43 -27.71
C PRO A 774 -31.90 -4.47 -26.85
N CYS A 775 -31.28 -3.82 -25.85
CA CYS A 775 -31.82 -2.59 -25.25
C CYS A 775 -30.77 -1.84 -24.40
N SER A 776 -30.10 -0.85 -24.98
CA SER A 776 -29.36 0.18 -24.26
C SER A 776 -30.27 1.40 -24.01
N PRO A 777 -30.32 1.99 -22.80
CA PRO A 777 -31.13 3.17 -22.53
C PRO A 777 -30.33 4.46 -22.78
N THR A 778 -30.79 5.29 -23.71
CA THR A 778 -30.26 6.64 -23.97
C THR A 778 -30.70 7.65 -22.91
N PRO A 779 -29.79 8.48 -22.35
CA PRO A 779 -30.15 9.73 -21.67
C PRO A 779 -30.49 10.83 -22.70
N ARG A 780 -31.52 11.63 -22.42
CA ARG A 780 -32.02 12.66 -23.36
C ARG A 780 -31.08 13.86 -23.46
N SER A 781 -30.97 14.41 -24.68
CA SER A 781 -30.28 15.66 -25.00
C SER A 781 -30.91 16.89 -24.31
N LEU A 782 -30.05 17.82 -23.91
CA LEU A 782 -30.37 19.24 -23.68
C LEU A 782 -29.71 20.04 -24.79
N GLN A 783 -30.51 20.88 -25.47
CA GLN A 783 -30.12 21.55 -26.71
C GLN A 783 -29.17 22.74 -26.48
N GLY A 784 -28.25 22.92 -27.43
CA GLY A 784 -27.43 24.11 -27.60
C GLY A 784 -26.79 24.08 -28.99
N ASP A 785 -27.03 25.10 -29.81
CA ASP A 785 -26.82 25.03 -31.26
C ASP A 785 -25.35 25.04 -31.72
N ALA A 786 -24.88 23.86 -32.14
CA ALA A 786 -23.94 23.66 -33.25
C ALA A 786 -24.01 22.19 -33.67
N ALA A 787 -24.09 21.90 -34.98
CA ALA A 787 -24.01 20.51 -35.44
C ALA A 787 -22.58 20.00 -35.19
N PRO A 788 -22.38 18.83 -34.53
CA PRO A 788 -21.04 18.29 -34.32
C PRO A 788 -20.40 17.96 -35.68
N PRO A 789 -19.07 18.11 -35.82
CA PRO A 789 -18.38 17.80 -37.06
C PRO A 789 -18.56 16.33 -37.43
N GLN A 790 -18.75 16.06 -38.73
CA GLN A 790 -18.96 14.70 -39.23
C GLN A 790 -17.71 13.85 -38.98
N GLY A 791 -17.90 12.61 -38.54
CA GLY A 791 -16.79 11.71 -38.20
C GLY A 791 -15.83 11.42 -39.36
N GLU A 792 -16.31 11.59 -40.60
CA GLU A 792 -15.49 11.55 -41.81
C GLU A 792 -14.38 12.61 -41.82
N GLU A 793 -14.64 13.83 -41.32
CA GLU A 793 -13.61 14.89 -41.23
C GLU A 793 -12.48 14.52 -40.25
N LEU A 794 -12.82 13.85 -39.14
CA LEU A 794 -11.83 13.33 -38.20
C LEU A 794 -10.97 12.24 -38.86
N ILE A 795 -11.59 11.34 -39.62
CA ILE A 795 -10.88 10.27 -40.34
C ILE A 795 -9.96 10.87 -41.40
N GLU A 796 -10.41 11.89 -42.12
CA GLU A 796 -9.58 12.57 -43.13
C GLU A 796 -8.42 13.35 -42.48
N ALA A 797 -8.63 13.98 -41.32
CA ALA A 797 -7.54 14.59 -40.54
C ALA A 797 -6.51 13.54 -40.07
N ALA A 798 -6.96 12.37 -39.59
CA ALA A 798 -6.07 11.27 -39.21
C ALA A 798 -5.29 10.68 -40.42
N LYS A 799 -5.95 10.51 -41.58
CA LYS A 799 -5.33 10.06 -42.84
C LYS A 799 -4.30 11.05 -43.38
N ARG A 800 -4.52 12.36 -43.21
CA ARG A 800 -3.58 13.41 -43.60
C ARG A 800 -2.49 13.69 -42.57
N ASN A 801 -2.52 13.03 -41.42
CA ASN A 801 -1.66 13.32 -40.26
C ASN A 801 -1.76 14.80 -39.81
N ASP A 802 -2.93 15.42 -39.95
CA ASP A 802 -3.19 16.79 -39.49
C ASP A 802 -3.61 16.77 -38.02
N PHE A 803 -2.60 16.69 -37.16
CA PHE A 803 -2.77 16.66 -35.71
C PHE A 803 -3.56 17.86 -35.17
N CYS A 804 -3.27 19.07 -35.69
CA CYS A 804 -3.95 20.29 -35.28
C CYS A 804 -5.44 20.22 -35.63
N LYS A 805 -5.77 19.84 -36.87
CA LYS A 805 -7.17 19.73 -37.31
C LYS A 805 -7.92 18.65 -36.53
N LEU A 806 -7.29 17.52 -36.22
CA LEU A 806 -7.89 16.46 -35.41
C LEU A 806 -8.19 16.93 -33.98
N GLN A 807 -7.29 17.71 -33.35
CA GLN A 807 -7.55 18.33 -32.05
C GLN A 807 -8.70 19.36 -32.10
N GLU A 808 -8.79 20.16 -33.16
CA GLU A 808 -9.89 21.12 -33.34
C GLU A 808 -11.24 20.41 -33.49
N LEU A 809 -11.32 19.39 -34.35
CA LEU A 809 -12.55 18.63 -34.60
C LEU A 809 -13.02 17.87 -33.36
N HIS A 810 -12.10 17.26 -32.60
CA HIS A 810 -12.45 16.63 -31.33
C HIS A 810 -12.94 17.66 -30.29
N ARG A 811 -12.29 18.83 -30.17
CA ARG A 811 -12.76 19.92 -29.29
C ARG A 811 -14.11 20.51 -29.71
N ALA A 812 -14.47 20.41 -30.99
CA ALA A 812 -15.79 20.76 -31.50
C ALA A 812 -16.86 19.67 -31.29
N GLY A 813 -16.53 18.57 -30.58
CA GLY A 813 -17.46 17.50 -30.23
C GLY A 813 -17.50 16.33 -31.23
N GLY A 814 -16.51 16.21 -32.12
CA GLY A 814 -16.38 15.06 -33.01
C GLY A 814 -16.07 13.75 -32.27
N ASP A 815 -16.69 12.66 -32.69
CA ASP A 815 -16.59 11.35 -32.05
C ASP A 815 -15.29 10.60 -32.38
N LEU A 816 -14.44 10.38 -31.36
CA LEU A 816 -13.20 9.61 -31.49
C LEU A 816 -13.41 8.10 -31.70
N MET A 817 -14.62 7.58 -31.47
CA MET A 817 -14.97 6.18 -31.71
C MET A 817 -15.52 5.91 -33.13
N HIS A 818 -15.61 6.95 -33.98
CA HIS A 818 -16.13 6.83 -35.33
C HIS A 818 -15.35 5.78 -36.17
N ARG A 819 -16.09 5.08 -37.03
CA ARG A 819 -15.59 4.02 -37.92
C ARG A 819 -15.97 4.32 -39.37
N ASP A 820 -15.07 4.02 -40.30
CA ASP A 820 -15.39 4.04 -41.73
C ASP A 820 -16.20 2.80 -42.18
N GLU A 821 -16.54 2.75 -43.47
CA GLU A 821 -17.27 1.64 -44.10
C GLU A 821 -16.57 0.28 -43.93
N GLN A 822 -15.24 0.26 -43.73
CA GLN A 822 -14.41 -0.93 -43.50
C GLN A 822 -14.28 -1.26 -42.00
N SER A 823 -15.14 -0.66 -41.17
CA SER A 823 -15.15 -0.76 -39.71
C SER A 823 -13.89 -0.23 -39.00
N ARG A 824 -13.00 0.49 -39.70
CA ARG A 824 -11.75 1.00 -39.13
C ARG A 824 -11.98 2.23 -38.28
N THR A 825 -11.52 2.18 -37.03
CA THR A 825 -11.52 3.34 -36.14
C THR A 825 -10.45 4.36 -36.53
N LEU A 826 -10.56 5.57 -36.00
CA LEU A 826 -9.51 6.61 -36.08
C LEU A 826 -8.11 6.10 -35.70
N LEU A 827 -8.01 5.16 -34.76
CA LEU A 827 -6.74 4.58 -34.33
C LEU A 827 -6.11 3.68 -35.41
N HIS A 828 -6.91 2.96 -36.20
CA HIS A 828 -6.40 2.20 -37.36
C HIS A 828 -5.83 3.15 -38.43
N HIS A 829 -6.53 4.25 -38.74
CA HIS A 829 -6.02 5.26 -39.67
C HIS A 829 -4.72 5.91 -39.18
N ALA A 830 -4.63 6.22 -37.88
CA ALA A 830 -3.41 6.78 -37.27
C ALA A 830 -2.22 5.80 -37.26
N VAL A 831 -2.47 4.50 -37.09
CA VAL A 831 -1.46 3.44 -37.24
C VAL A 831 -1.07 3.29 -38.71
N SER A 832 -2.03 3.25 -39.64
CA SER A 832 -1.77 3.14 -41.08
C SER A 832 -0.90 4.27 -41.62
N THR A 833 -0.98 5.47 -41.06
CA THR A 833 -0.13 6.63 -41.42
C THR A 833 1.17 6.70 -40.63
N GLY A 834 1.35 5.86 -39.59
CA GLY A 834 2.49 5.90 -38.68
C GLY A 834 2.54 7.13 -37.77
N SER A 835 1.40 7.82 -37.57
CA SER A 835 1.33 9.05 -36.80
C SER A 835 1.42 8.80 -35.29
N LYS A 836 2.64 8.93 -34.75
CA LYS A 836 2.91 8.77 -33.31
C LYS A 836 2.11 9.75 -32.45
N ASP A 837 1.86 10.97 -32.93
CA ASP A 837 1.19 12.01 -32.15
C ASP A 837 -0.33 11.91 -32.20
N VAL A 838 -0.92 11.55 -33.35
CA VAL A 838 -2.35 11.20 -33.42
C VAL A 838 -2.61 9.93 -32.61
N VAL A 839 -1.77 8.89 -32.71
CA VAL A 839 -1.89 7.68 -31.87
C VAL A 839 -1.89 8.06 -30.38
N ARG A 840 -0.87 8.75 -29.87
CA ARG A 840 -0.83 9.18 -28.45
C ARG A 840 -2.07 9.94 -28.03
N TYR A 841 -2.54 10.88 -28.86
CA TYR A 841 -3.70 11.70 -28.53
C TYR A 841 -4.99 10.90 -28.48
N LEU A 842 -5.21 9.97 -29.42
CA LEU A 842 -6.32 9.02 -29.36
C LEU A 842 -6.21 8.13 -28.11
N LEU A 843 -5.02 7.65 -27.75
CA LEU A 843 -4.80 6.83 -26.56
C LEU A 843 -5.04 7.57 -25.23
N ASP A 844 -4.82 8.88 -25.19
CA ASP A 844 -5.09 9.71 -23.99
C ASP A 844 -6.55 10.20 -23.88
N HIS A 845 -7.33 10.22 -24.98
CA HIS A 845 -8.67 10.86 -25.02
C HIS A 845 -9.83 9.97 -25.47
N ALA A 846 -9.58 8.91 -26.25
CA ALA A 846 -10.63 7.99 -26.68
C ALA A 846 -10.94 6.94 -25.58
N PRO A 847 -12.17 6.39 -25.54
CA PRO A 847 -12.51 5.27 -24.67
C PRO A 847 -11.58 4.06 -24.90
N PRO A 848 -11.20 3.30 -23.85
CA PRO A 848 -10.23 2.20 -23.95
C PRO A 848 -10.69 1.07 -24.89
N GLU A 849 -11.99 0.96 -25.17
CA GLU A 849 -12.57 0.04 -26.14
C GLU A 849 -12.04 0.24 -27.57
N ILE A 850 -11.43 1.40 -27.89
CA ILE A 850 -10.82 1.68 -29.20
C ILE A 850 -9.62 0.78 -29.52
N LEU A 851 -8.87 0.34 -28.50
CA LEU A 851 -7.65 -0.48 -28.62
C LEU A 851 -7.93 -1.85 -29.22
N ASP A 852 -9.08 -2.38 -28.83
CA ASP A 852 -9.53 -3.75 -29.06
C ASP A 852 -10.63 -3.80 -30.13
N ALA A 853 -10.93 -2.66 -30.76
CA ALA A 853 -11.77 -2.58 -31.95
C ALA A 853 -11.09 -3.34 -33.11
N VAL A 854 -11.89 -4.08 -33.87
CA VAL A 854 -11.45 -4.78 -35.09
C VAL A 854 -12.02 -4.14 -36.34
N GLU A 855 -11.24 -4.15 -37.43
CA GLU A 855 -11.70 -3.84 -38.80
C GLU A 855 -12.33 -5.08 -39.48
N GLU A 856 -12.74 -4.95 -40.74
CA GLU A 856 -13.49 -5.99 -41.48
C GLU A 856 -12.78 -7.37 -41.59
N ASN A 857 -11.44 -7.41 -41.60
CA ASN A 857 -10.64 -8.65 -41.61
C ASN A 857 -10.38 -9.24 -40.19
N GLY A 858 -10.94 -8.64 -39.14
CA GLY A 858 -10.71 -9.05 -37.75
C GLY A 858 -9.41 -8.52 -37.10
N GLU A 859 -8.55 -7.83 -37.85
CA GLU A 859 -7.33 -7.20 -37.31
C GLU A 859 -7.69 -6.06 -36.35
N THR A 860 -6.93 -5.95 -35.27
CA THR A 860 -6.92 -4.75 -34.41
C THR A 860 -5.83 -3.78 -34.84
N CYS A 861 -5.86 -2.55 -34.35
CA CYS A 861 -4.80 -1.56 -34.60
C CYS A 861 -3.40 -2.05 -34.19
N LEU A 862 -3.30 -2.99 -33.24
CA LEU A 862 -2.03 -3.62 -32.87
C LEU A 862 -1.55 -4.68 -33.88
N HIS A 863 -2.45 -5.41 -34.54
CA HIS A 863 -2.08 -6.31 -35.64
C HIS A 863 -1.50 -5.50 -36.80
N GLN A 864 -2.16 -4.40 -37.16
CA GLN A 864 -1.68 -3.49 -38.21
C GLN A 864 -0.34 -2.85 -37.84
N ALA A 865 -0.17 -2.37 -36.61
CA ALA A 865 1.09 -1.79 -36.15
C ALA A 865 2.24 -2.82 -36.16
N ALA A 866 1.95 -4.08 -35.82
CA ALA A 866 2.92 -5.18 -35.84
C ALA A 866 3.28 -5.61 -37.27
N ALA A 867 2.30 -5.74 -38.16
CA ALA A 867 2.50 -6.06 -39.58
C ALA A 867 3.30 -4.98 -40.31
N LEU A 868 3.17 -3.70 -39.90
CA LEU A 868 3.93 -2.57 -40.43
C LEU A 868 5.30 -2.36 -39.73
N GLY A 869 5.71 -3.23 -38.79
CA GLY A 869 6.97 -3.10 -38.05
C GLY A 869 7.08 -1.82 -37.20
N GLN A 870 5.95 -1.20 -36.83
CA GLN A 870 5.93 0.09 -36.15
C GLN A 870 6.16 -0.05 -34.64
N ARG A 871 7.37 -0.48 -34.25
CA ARG A 871 7.76 -0.76 -32.85
C ARG A 871 7.29 0.29 -31.85
N THR A 872 7.56 1.58 -32.10
CA THR A 872 7.15 2.67 -31.19
C THR A 872 5.64 2.75 -30.98
N ILE A 873 4.85 2.53 -32.03
CA ILE A 873 3.39 2.59 -31.98
C ILE A 873 2.83 1.32 -31.33
N CYS A 874 3.44 0.15 -31.58
CA CYS A 874 3.16 -1.06 -30.81
C CYS A 874 3.40 -0.86 -29.31
N HIS A 875 4.51 -0.24 -28.91
CA HIS A 875 4.76 0.08 -27.50
C HIS A 875 3.61 0.91 -26.90
N TYR A 876 3.20 2.01 -27.55
CA TYR A 876 2.10 2.84 -27.05
C TYR A 876 0.77 2.09 -26.93
N ILE A 877 0.40 1.30 -27.94
CA ILE A 877 -0.87 0.55 -27.97
C ILE A 877 -0.88 -0.56 -26.90
N VAL A 878 0.24 -1.26 -26.72
CA VAL A 878 0.39 -2.28 -25.66
C VAL A 878 0.39 -1.66 -24.27
N GLU A 879 0.99 -0.48 -24.09
CA GLU A 879 1.00 0.23 -22.80
C GLU A 879 -0.33 0.89 -22.44
N ALA A 880 -1.14 1.24 -23.45
CA ALA A 880 -2.53 1.63 -23.24
C ALA A 880 -3.44 0.46 -22.84
N GLY A 881 -2.99 -0.79 -23.02
CA GLY A 881 -3.68 -1.99 -22.53
C GLY A 881 -4.38 -2.84 -23.61
N ALA A 882 -4.01 -2.70 -24.88
CA ALA A 882 -4.56 -3.53 -25.97
C ALA A 882 -4.34 -5.03 -25.72
N SER A 883 -5.30 -5.85 -26.13
CA SER A 883 -5.24 -7.30 -25.94
C SER A 883 -4.23 -7.96 -26.89
N LEU A 884 -3.21 -8.57 -26.28
CA LEU A 884 -2.17 -9.33 -27.00
C LEU A 884 -2.65 -10.74 -27.42
N MET A 885 -3.81 -11.17 -26.92
CA MET A 885 -4.39 -12.49 -27.14
C MET A 885 -5.48 -12.53 -28.22
N LYS A 886 -5.90 -11.38 -28.77
CA LYS A 886 -6.85 -11.36 -29.89
C LYS A 886 -6.16 -11.89 -31.13
N THR A 887 -6.92 -12.65 -31.93
CA THR A 887 -6.52 -13.11 -33.25
C THR A 887 -7.35 -12.43 -34.33
N ASP A 888 -6.75 -12.22 -35.49
CA ASP A 888 -7.46 -11.85 -36.72
C ASP A 888 -8.28 -13.02 -37.32
N GLN A 889 -8.87 -12.84 -38.51
CA GLN A 889 -9.59 -13.91 -39.21
C GLN A 889 -8.69 -15.03 -39.74
N GLN A 890 -7.38 -14.82 -39.84
CA GLN A 890 -6.40 -15.85 -40.20
C GLN A 890 -5.95 -16.67 -38.97
N GLY A 891 -6.34 -16.25 -37.76
CA GLY A 891 -5.93 -16.86 -36.50
C GLY A 891 -4.57 -16.37 -35.99
N ASP A 892 -3.98 -15.35 -36.60
CA ASP A 892 -2.72 -14.77 -36.14
C ASP A 892 -2.99 -13.76 -35.01
N THR A 893 -2.16 -13.81 -33.98
CA THR A 893 -2.01 -12.74 -32.98
C THR A 893 -1.12 -11.60 -33.50
N PRO A 894 -1.06 -10.42 -32.84
CA PRO A 894 -0.15 -9.35 -33.25
C PRO A 894 1.32 -9.78 -33.23
N ARG A 895 1.70 -10.69 -32.31
CA ARG A 895 3.02 -11.32 -32.28
C ARG A 895 3.31 -12.05 -33.59
N GLN A 896 2.41 -12.91 -34.04
CA GLN A 896 2.57 -13.68 -35.29
C GLN A 896 2.58 -12.76 -36.53
N ARG A 897 1.88 -11.62 -36.49
CA ARG A 897 2.02 -10.57 -37.53
C ARG A 897 3.40 -9.91 -37.52
N ALA A 898 4.01 -9.64 -36.35
CA ALA A 898 5.41 -9.18 -36.28
C ALA A 898 6.41 -10.23 -36.78
N GLU A 899 6.19 -11.52 -36.47
CA GLU A 899 7.01 -12.64 -36.98
C GLU A 899 6.91 -12.75 -38.52
N LYS A 900 5.70 -12.64 -39.08
CA LYS A 900 5.48 -12.61 -40.54
C LYS A 900 6.09 -11.37 -41.21
N ALA A 901 6.15 -10.24 -40.52
CA ALA A 901 6.86 -9.03 -40.94
C ALA A 901 8.39 -9.12 -40.75
N GLN A 902 8.92 -10.25 -40.26
CA GLN A 902 10.33 -10.49 -39.96
C GLN A 902 10.95 -9.58 -38.88
N ASP A 903 10.13 -8.93 -38.05
CA ASP A 903 10.59 -8.13 -36.90
C ASP A 903 10.69 -9.00 -35.64
N THR A 904 11.79 -9.75 -35.53
CA THR A 904 12.04 -10.69 -34.42
C THR A 904 12.13 -10.01 -33.06
N GLU A 905 12.60 -8.76 -32.99
CA GLU A 905 12.68 -8.00 -31.74
C GLU A 905 11.29 -7.56 -31.27
N LEU A 906 10.43 -7.12 -32.20
CA LEU A 906 9.04 -6.79 -31.90
C LEU A 906 8.23 -8.04 -31.52
N ALA A 907 8.45 -9.17 -32.20
CA ALA A 907 7.84 -10.44 -31.84
C ALA A 907 8.21 -10.88 -30.41
N ALA A 908 9.49 -10.83 -30.05
CA ALA A 908 9.98 -11.14 -28.71
C ALA A 908 9.42 -10.18 -27.63
N TYR A 909 9.29 -8.89 -27.95
CA TYR A 909 8.64 -7.91 -27.07
C TYR A 909 7.15 -8.24 -26.85
N LEU A 910 6.42 -8.55 -27.92
CA LEU A 910 4.99 -8.89 -27.85
C LEU A 910 4.78 -10.21 -27.08
N GLU A 911 5.60 -11.23 -27.32
CA GLU A 911 5.64 -12.48 -26.55
C GLU A 911 5.83 -12.23 -25.04
N ASN A 912 6.84 -11.44 -24.68
CA ASN A 912 7.14 -11.14 -23.28
C ASN A 912 5.95 -10.42 -22.61
N ARG A 913 5.39 -9.40 -23.27
CA ARG A 913 4.20 -8.68 -22.77
C ARG A 913 2.93 -9.55 -22.75
N GLN A 914 2.81 -10.52 -23.66
CA GLN A 914 1.67 -11.44 -23.75
C GLN A 914 1.64 -12.38 -22.53
N HIS A 915 2.81 -12.91 -22.14
CA HIS A 915 2.97 -13.68 -20.91
C HIS A 915 2.53 -12.88 -19.67
N TYR A 916 2.93 -11.61 -19.56
CA TYR A 916 2.49 -10.72 -18.48
C TYR A 916 0.97 -10.44 -18.48
N GLN A 917 0.31 -10.31 -19.64
CA GLN A 917 -1.14 -10.11 -19.69
C GLN A 917 -1.94 -11.35 -19.27
N MET A 918 -1.44 -12.56 -19.57
CA MET A 918 -2.10 -13.81 -19.15
C MET A 918 -2.13 -13.93 -17.62
N ILE A 919 -1.00 -13.71 -16.96
CA ILE A 919 -0.87 -13.73 -15.49
C ILE A 919 -1.91 -12.80 -14.83
N GLN A 920 -2.15 -11.62 -15.41
CA GLN A 920 -3.10 -10.63 -14.86
C GLN A 920 -4.58 -10.98 -15.00
N ARG A 921 -4.97 -11.88 -15.92
CA ARG A 921 -6.36 -12.33 -16.03
C ARG A 921 -6.66 -13.43 -15.01
N GLU A 922 -5.76 -14.39 -14.81
CA GLU A 922 -5.92 -15.45 -13.80
C GLU A 922 -5.98 -14.87 -12.36
N ASP A 923 -5.21 -13.81 -12.08
CA ASP A 923 -5.26 -13.05 -10.81
C ASP A 923 -6.60 -12.30 -10.57
N GLN A 924 -7.37 -12.00 -11.63
CA GLN A 924 -8.66 -11.30 -11.50
C GLN A 924 -9.84 -12.27 -11.39
N GLU A 925 -9.79 -13.43 -12.05
CA GLU A 925 -10.84 -14.45 -11.97
C GLU A 925 -10.85 -15.18 -10.61
N THR A 926 -9.73 -15.16 -9.88
CA THR A 926 -9.66 -15.66 -8.49
C THR A 926 -10.15 -14.66 -7.43
N ALA A 927 -10.52 -13.44 -7.82
CA ALA A 927 -10.94 -12.35 -6.93
C ALA A 927 -12.47 -12.15 -6.91
N VAL A 928 -13.21 -13.09 -6.29
CA VAL A 928 -14.67 -13.03 -6.05
C VAL A 928 -15.00 -13.16 -4.56
#